data_AF-A0A818A6N9-F1
#
_entry.id   AF-A0A818A6N9-F1
#
_cell.length_a   1.000
_cell.length_b   1.000
_cell.length_c   1.000
_cell.angle_alpha   90.00
_cell.angle_beta   90.00
_cell.angle_gamma   90.00
#
_symmetry.space_group_name_H-M   'P 1'
#
loop_
_entity.id
_entity.type
_entity.pdbx_description
1 polymer ?
#
loop_
_entity_poly.entity_id
_entity_poly.type
_entity_poly.pdbx_seq_one_letter_code
_entity_poly.pdbx_strand_id
1 'polypeptide(L)'
;MTLLKCYLSHYTNRLIRKIRYKEAWVHVTLARQHRRHLLSKQQIVDVYPQIIVDVPKISLNRIQLDYLSKSGRNYIRSTQSSLHSYKHQEKHVQEEHKNIMNVITRYPICERHIALKATIIREFSQHLETSLHQQYMIPLSYLNIYRTRKEFKLMKSIQHRLKKGNYILRETDKSGIFHIGNSVDYEKKAEAYRQKTGAYIELDSNPLWSVFDKVILLLNDLRSKKYILSWQLDKMMSKREKIQFAYLYFIPKPHNTGTPLRPIVSSLNMPTTRISKFLDKLIQPIFDKHARSTTIIDGVDLIHRLEAYTTNGHLIPKTYLCTFDITDLYTMLPQEESLDILIEFLLQYDYQKVQNIPIDIIRKLALIFINENVFVYEKKFYRRVIGGAMGSAFTLTLANIFMWKWEKQLVHRLKVSNEIYGRYLTWFIKEYFVHLMSHFRCVDDIFFTSNDSLESIDQMLDEANNFHPNIKLVRQIGRSAPFLDVLIENRKGTLITSVYHKEAAEPYVVPFGSNHPDHVFRNTVDTAITRAVRYSTAVSEFEEEIRQMKLMFLYNGYSPRHIHWRLTTLFSKYLSKYFILPMFNNPDDFDYLRHQLLAKSTDKIYNRTAKSSTTDQTSDKNMQNQLVQPTDNNEITKRKNLIIHKRHEQRLTQNQYHIHELWMRTFHGTDVTNTALIVGTSLNRNLKQELMPNMIKYNRRAGINHETTTQHETGKQT
;
A
#
# COMPACT_ATOMS: atom_id res chain seq x y z
N MET A 1 -47.51 -7.15 -8.41
CA MET A 1 -47.64 -5.89 -7.65
C MET A 1 -47.20 -5.97 -6.19
N THR A 2 -47.42 -7.07 -5.48
CA THR A 2 -47.06 -7.25 -4.05
C THR A 2 -45.54 -7.16 -3.80
N LEU A 3 -44.71 -7.68 -4.72
CA LEU A 3 -43.25 -7.53 -4.71
C LEU A 3 -42.77 -6.08 -4.90
N LEU A 4 -43.50 -5.27 -5.68
CA LEU A 4 -43.19 -3.85 -5.89
C LEU A 4 -43.57 -3.01 -4.66
N LYS A 5 -44.66 -3.36 -3.96
CA LYS A 5 -45.04 -2.74 -2.66
C LYS A 5 -44.02 -3.09 -1.55
N CYS A 6 -43.48 -4.31 -1.51
CA CYS A 6 -42.39 -4.67 -0.59
C CYS A 6 -41.07 -3.95 -0.92
N TYR A 7 -40.74 -3.81 -2.21
CA TYR A 7 -39.53 -3.12 -2.64
C TYR A 7 -39.59 -1.61 -2.36
N LEU A 8 -40.73 -0.96 -2.63
CA LEU A 8 -40.96 0.45 -2.30
C LEU A 8 -41.01 0.65 -0.79
N SER A 9 -41.73 -0.16 0.00
CA SER A 9 -41.74 -0.05 1.46
C SER A 9 -40.34 -0.20 2.09
N HIS A 10 -39.50 -1.10 1.56
CA HIS A 10 -38.11 -1.23 2.00
C HIS A 10 -37.25 -0.01 1.61
N TYR A 11 -37.45 0.55 0.41
CA TYR A 11 -36.73 1.73 -0.07
C TYR A 11 -37.13 3.01 0.66
N THR A 12 -38.42 3.21 0.92
CA THR A 12 -38.96 4.37 1.66
C THR A 12 -38.53 4.33 3.13
N ASN A 13 -38.53 3.16 3.78
CA ASN A 13 -37.97 3.01 5.13
C ASN A 13 -36.45 3.27 5.19
N ARG A 14 -35.71 2.95 4.12
CA ARG A 14 -34.27 3.24 3.99
C ARG A 14 -34.01 4.74 3.75
N LEU A 15 -34.92 5.43 3.05
CA LEU A 15 -34.88 6.88 2.84
C LEU A 15 -35.24 7.65 4.11
N ILE A 16 -36.30 7.23 4.81
CA ILE A 16 -36.75 7.82 6.10
C ILE A 16 -35.68 7.65 7.18
N ARG A 17 -34.98 6.50 7.22
CA ARG A 17 -33.79 6.32 8.09
C ARG A 17 -32.64 7.26 7.73
N LYS A 18 -32.40 7.54 6.44
CA LYS A 18 -31.39 8.52 5.99
C LYS A 18 -31.76 9.97 6.31
N ILE A 19 -33.04 10.32 6.28
CA ILE A 19 -33.54 11.67 6.60
C ILE A 19 -33.49 11.90 8.12
N ARG A 20 -33.98 10.95 8.94
CA ARG A 20 -33.88 11.01 10.41
C ARG A 20 -32.43 11.04 10.92
N TYR A 21 -31.48 10.45 10.18
CA TYR A 21 -30.05 10.54 10.50
C TYR A 21 -29.43 11.91 10.18
N LYS A 22 -29.93 12.62 9.15
CA LYS A 22 -29.50 14.00 8.84
C LYS A 22 -30.04 14.99 9.87
N GLU A 23 -31.28 14.80 10.34
CA GLU A 23 -31.85 15.58 11.44
C GLU A 23 -31.11 15.29 12.76
N ALA A 24 -30.82 14.03 13.07
CA ALA A 24 -30.00 13.67 14.24
C ALA A 24 -28.56 14.20 14.14
N TRP A 25 -27.98 14.30 12.94
CA TRP A 25 -26.65 14.88 12.73
C TRP A 25 -26.64 16.40 12.96
N VAL A 26 -27.69 17.11 12.58
CA VAL A 26 -27.87 18.54 12.91
C VAL A 26 -28.06 18.71 14.42
N HIS A 27 -28.87 17.88 15.08
CA HIS A 27 -29.05 17.91 16.53
C HIS A 27 -27.79 17.51 17.31
N VAL A 28 -26.98 16.55 16.85
CA VAL A 28 -25.70 16.18 17.49
C VAL A 28 -24.60 17.23 17.24
N THR A 29 -24.62 17.91 16.09
CA THR A 29 -23.67 18.99 15.79
C THR A 29 -24.02 20.25 16.59
N LEU A 30 -25.31 20.57 16.74
CA LEU A 30 -25.80 21.62 17.63
C LEU A 30 -25.58 21.27 19.11
N ALA A 31 -25.79 20.02 19.54
CA ALA A 31 -25.48 19.55 20.89
C ALA A 31 -23.97 19.56 21.19
N ARG A 32 -23.11 19.32 20.18
CA ARG A 32 -21.65 19.47 20.28
C ARG A 32 -21.21 20.94 20.35
N GLN A 33 -21.94 21.87 19.73
CA GLN A 33 -21.73 23.30 19.90
C GLN A 33 -22.23 23.79 21.27
N HIS A 34 -23.39 23.31 21.74
CA HIS A 34 -23.95 23.65 23.05
C HIS A 34 -23.12 23.11 24.23
N ARG A 35 -22.61 21.86 24.15
CA ARG A 35 -21.68 21.30 25.16
C ARG A 35 -20.34 22.03 25.22
N ARG A 36 -19.87 22.61 24.09
CA ARG A 36 -18.64 23.42 24.06
C ARG A 36 -18.85 24.82 24.66
N HIS A 37 -20.07 25.33 24.68
CA HIS A 37 -20.39 26.58 25.37
C HIS A 37 -20.50 26.40 26.89
N LEU A 38 -20.84 25.20 27.37
CA LEU A 38 -20.95 24.86 28.80
C LEU A 38 -19.61 24.48 29.47
N LEU A 39 -18.54 24.25 28.70
CA LEU A 39 -17.21 23.84 29.19
C LEU A 39 -16.18 24.97 29.09
N SER A 40 -16.59 26.22 29.31
CA SER A 40 -15.65 27.32 29.54
C SER A 40 -15.24 27.36 31.01
N LYS A 41 -14.13 26.72 31.35
CA LYS A 41 -13.17 27.06 32.42
C LYS A 41 -12.26 25.85 32.69
N GLN A 42 -11.33 25.59 31.77
CA GLN A 42 -10.01 25.03 32.06
C GLN A 42 -9.23 24.98 30.74
N GLN A 43 -7.96 25.35 30.82
CA GLN A 43 -7.03 25.47 29.69
C GLN A 43 -6.89 24.14 28.96
N ILE A 44 -7.70 23.89 27.94
CA ILE A 44 -7.43 22.85 26.95
C ILE A 44 -6.54 23.51 25.90
N VAL A 45 -5.24 23.20 25.96
CA VAL A 45 -4.34 23.34 24.83
C VAL A 45 -5.02 22.66 23.65
N ASP A 46 -5.37 23.40 22.60
CA ASP A 46 -6.08 22.88 21.43
C ASP A 46 -5.25 21.73 20.80
N VAL A 47 -5.57 20.49 21.13
CA VAL A 47 -4.96 19.30 20.53
C VAL A 47 -5.55 19.14 19.13
N TYR A 48 -4.71 19.23 18.09
CA TYR A 48 -5.06 18.92 16.70
C TYR A 48 -4.63 17.48 16.39
N PRO A 49 -5.51 16.47 16.52
CA PRO A 49 -5.15 15.05 16.53
C PRO A 49 -4.68 14.47 15.18
N GLN A 50 -4.40 15.30 14.16
CA GLN A 50 -3.93 14.85 12.84
C GLN A 50 -2.81 15.73 12.27
N ILE A 51 -2.19 16.59 13.10
CA ILE A 51 -1.06 17.43 12.71
C ILE A 51 -0.06 17.47 13.86
N ILE A 52 1.19 17.14 13.57
CA ILE A 52 2.31 17.34 14.49
C ILE A 52 2.96 18.67 14.14
N VAL A 53 2.97 19.60 15.10
CA VAL A 53 3.59 20.91 14.97
C VAL A 53 4.83 20.93 15.86
N ASP A 54 6.00 20.83 15.24
CA ASP A 54 7.31 20.78 15.91
C ASP A 54 7.98 22.16 15.90
N VAL A 55 7.18 23.23 15.99
CA VAL A 55 7.64 24.63 15.99
C VAL A 55 6.96 25.44 17.10
N PRO A 56 7.70 26.27 17.87
CA PRO A 56 7.16 26.96 19.05
C PRO A 56 6.03 27.94 18.77
N LYS A 57 6.00 28.56 17.57
CA LYS A 57 4.97 29.53 17.16
C LYS A 57 4.64 29.35 15.68
N ILE A 58 3.61 28.57 15.37
CA ILE A 58 3.13 28.44 13.99
C ILE A 58 2.23 29.62 13.60
N SER A 59 2.42 30.18 12.40
CA SER A 59 1.60 31.30 11.92
C SER A 59 0.24 30.87 11.35
N LEU A 60 -0.12 29.59 11.41
CA LEU A 60 -1.41 29.07 10.92
C LEU A 60 -2.50 29.32 11.97
N ASN A 61 -3.66 29.80 11.53
CA ASN A 61 -4.79 30.01 12.43
C ASN A 61 -5.59 28.72 12.68
N ARG A 62 -6.49 28.75 13.67
CA ARG A 62 -7.31 27.60 14.07
C ARG A 62 -8.10 26.96 12.92
N ILE A 63 -8.66 27.76 12.01
CA ILE A 63 -9.44 27.26 10.86
C ILE A 63 -8.54 26.51 9.87
N GLN A 64 -7.30 26.99 9.67
CA GLN A 64 -6.32 26.35 8.81
C GLN A 64 -5.83 25.01 9.37
N LEU A 65 -5.54 24.98 10.68
CA LEU A 65 -5.17 23.75 11.38
C LEU A 65 -6.35 22.77 11.42
N ASP A 66 -7.58 23.25 11.59
CA ASP A 66 -8.79 22.42 11.53
C ASP A 66 -8.99 21.79 10.14
N TYR A 67 -8.73 22.55 9.08
CA TYR A 67 -8.83 22.07 7.71
C TYR A 67 -7.79 21.00 7.39
N LEU A 68 -6.54 21.22 7.80
CA LEU A 68 -5.46 20.24 7.67
C LEU A 68 -5.74 18.97 8.47
N SER A 69 -6.39 19.09 9.64
CA SER A 69 -6.65 17.97 10.57
C SER A 69 -7.99 17.24 10.38
N LYS A 70 -8.99 17.81 9.70
CA LYS A 70 -10.32 17.16 9.54
C LYS A 70 -10.67 16.85 8.09
N SER A 71 -10.20 17.67 7.16
CA SER A 71 -10.62 17.63 5.76
C SER A 71 -9.50 17.17 4.82
N GLY A 72 -8.26 17.09 5.29
CA GLY A 72 -7.07 16.88 4.45
C GLY A 72 -7.05 15.60 3.62
N ARG A 73 -7.79 14.56 4.04
CA ARG A 73 -7.89 13.28 3.32
C ARG A 73 -9.06 13.21 2.32
N ASN A 74 -10.06 14.09 2.46
CA ASN A 74 -11.28 14.10 1.64
C ASN A 74 -11.39 15.35 0.76
N TYR A 75 -10.26 15.96 0.39
CA TYR A 75 -10.29 17.06 -0.59
C TYR A 75 -10.78 16.50 -1.92
N ILE A 76 -12.08 16.66 -2.14
CA ILE A 76 -12.68 16.59 -3.44
C ILE A 76 -12.29 17.90 -4.08
N ARG A 77 -11.25 17.88 -4.91
CA ARG A 77 -11.14 18.91 -5.95
C ARG A 77 -12.47 18.84 -6.69
N SER A 78 -13.24 19.91 -6.73
CA SER A 78 -14.46 19.88 -7.53
C SER A 78 -14.03 19.68 -8.98
N THR A 79 -14.25 18.47 -9.45
CA THR A 79 -13.86 18.01 -10.77
C THR A 79 -14.76 18.61 -11.83
N GLN A 80 -15.90 19.13 -11.41
CA GLN A 80 -16.78 19.91 -12.25
C GLN A 80 -16.13 21.29 -12.42
N SER A 81 -15.34 21.41 -13.47
CA SER A 81 -15.60 22.30 -14.60
C SER A 81 -16.12 23.72 -14.27
N SER A 82 -17.17 23.89 -13.48
CA SER A 82 -17.76 25.13 -12.96
C SER A 82 -16.81 26.24 -12.43
N LEU A 83 -15.52 25.95 -12.18
CA LEU A 83 -14.50 26.94 -11.80
C LEU A 83 -13.55 27.33 -12.95
N HIS A 84 -13.56 26.58 -14.05
CA HIS A 84 -12.78 26.82 -15.26
C HIS A 84 -13.68 27.40 -16.36
N SER A 85 -13.12 28.19 -17.28
CA SER A 85 -13.89 28.68 -18.42
C SER A 85 -14.37 27.52 -19.29
N TYR A 86 -15.52 27.69 -19.95
CA TYR A 86 -16.09 26.71 -20.88
C TYR A 86 -15.04 26.16 -21.86
N LYS A 87 -14.22 27.05 -22.45
CA LYS A 87 -13.10 26.70 -23.34
C LYS A 87 -12.08 25.73 -22.74
N HIS A 88 -11.80 25.83 -21.44
CA HIS A 88 -10.88 24.90 -20.75
C HIS A 88 -11.52 23.54 -20.50
N GLN A 89 -12.83 23.52 -20.24
CA GLN A 89 -13.59 22.30 -20.01
C GLN A 89 -13.72 21.50 -21.32
N GLU A 90 -14.05 22.20 -22.41
CA GLU A 90 -14.16 21.64 -23.76
C GLU A 90 -12.83 21.00 -24.21
N LYS A 91 -11.71 21.69 -24.00
CA LYS A 91 -10.38 21.13 -24.28
C LYS A 91 -10.10 19.85 -23.49
N HIS A 92 -10.52 19.79 -22.22
CA HIS A 92 -10.35 18.58 -21.40
C HIS A 92 -11.22 17.41 -21.88
N VAL A 93 -12.47 17.68 -22.28
CA VAL A 93 -13.36 16.66 -22.86
C VAL A 93 -12.76 16.10 -24.15
N GLN A 94 -12.28 16.98 -25.04
CA GLN A 94 -11.63 16.59 -26.30
C GLN A 94 -10.36 15.75 -26.07
N GLU A 95 -9.50 16.15 -25.11
CA GLU A 95 -8.30 15.39 -24.76
C GLU A 95 -8.62 14.01 -24.18
N GLU A 96 -9.61 13.89 -23.29
CA GLU A 96 -10.01 12.58 -22.74
C GLU A 96 -10.64 11.69 -23.81
N HIS A 97 -11.54 12.24 -24.62
CA HIS A 97 -12.17 11.54 -25.74
C HIS A 97 -11.11 10.96 -26.69
N LYS A 98 -10.21 11.82 -27.21
CA LYS A 98 -9.13 11.40 -28.12
C LYS A 98 -8.25 10.30 -27.53
N ASN A 99 -7.93 10.39 -26.24
CA ASN A 99 -7.09 9.40 -25.58
C ASN A 99 -7.78 8.04 -25.42
N ILE A 100 -9.08 8.02 -25.08
CA ILE A 100 -9.84 6.77 -24.98
C ILE A 100 -9.97 6.14 -26.36
N MET A 101 -10.31 6.94 -27.38
CA MET A 101 -10.39 6.48 -28.76
C MET A 101 -9.05 5.92 -29.26
N ASN A 102 -7.92 6.53 -28.90
CA ASN A 102 -6.58 6.03 -29.26
C ASN A 102 -6.24 4.66 -28.62
N VAL A 103 -6.73 4.39 -27.40
CA VAL A 103 -6.55 3.07 -26.77
C VAL A 103 -7.40 2.04 -27.51
N ILE A 104 -8.65 2.38 -27.78
CA ILE A 104 -9.61 1.51 -28.48
C ILE A 104 -9.20 1.28 -29.92
N THR A 105 -8.55 2.22 -30.61
CA THR A 105 -8.05 1.95 -31.95
C THR A 105 -6.77 1.13 -31.93
N ARG A 106 -5.90 1.25 -30.92
CA ARG A 106 -4.62 0.49 -30.87
C ARG A 106 -4.74 -0.95 -30.39
N TYR A 107 -5.63 -1.25 -29.44
CA TYR A 107 -5.72 -2.56 -28.79
C TYR A 107 -6.38 -3.68 -29.65
N PRO A 108 -7.43 -3.42 -30.47
CA PRO A 108 -8.11 -4.45 -31.27
C PRO A 108 -7.38 -4.82 -32.56
N ILE A 109 -6.39 -4.04 -32.99
CA ILE A 109 -5.75 -4.22 -34.30
C ILE A 109 -4.73 -5.36 -34.30
N CYS A 110 -4.17 -5.73 -33.15
CA CYS A 110 -3.12 -6.76 -33.11
C CYS A 110 -3.61 -8.20 -32.87
N GLU A 111 -4.80 -8.43 -32.29
CA GLU A 111 -5.21 -9.80 -31.90
C GLU A 111 -6.41 -10.37 -32.67
N ARG A 112 -7.24 -9.58 -33.39
CA ARG A 112 -8.52 -10.10 -33.96
C ARG A 112 -8.97 -9.55 -35.32
N HIS A 113 -8.11 -8.88 -36.11
CA HIS A 113 -8.41 -8.45 -37.49
C HIS A 113 -9.76 -7.71 -37.69
N ILE A 114 -10.15 -6.81 -36.77
CA ILE A 114 -11.38 -6.01 -36.94
C ILE A 114 -11.07 -4.77 -37.76
N ALA A 115 -11.80 -4.55 -38.86
CA ALA A 115 -11.61 -3.39 -39.74
C ALA A 115 -12.05 -2.07 -39.07
N LEU A 116 -11.15 -1.08 -39.08
CA LEU A 116 -11.31 0.28 -38.53
C LEU A 116 -12.46 1.12 -39.13
N LYS A 117 -13.14 0.63 -40.18
CA LYS A 117 -14.25 1.32 -40.87
C LYS A 117 -15.64 0.96 -40.34
N ALA A 118 -15.74 0.18 -39.26
CA ALA A 118 -17.03 -0.21 -38.71
C ALA A 118 -17.80 1.00 -38.15
N THR A 119 -19.05 1.18 -38.59
CA THR A 119 -20.04 2.17 -38.12
C THR A 119 -20.10 2.25 -36.58
N ILE A 120 -19.83 1.11 -35.95
CA ILE A 120 -19.75 0.86 -34.50
C ILE A 120 -18.74 1.77 -33.79
N ILE A 121 -17.55 2.01 -34.35
CA ILE A 121 -16.52 2.87 -33.72
C ILE A 121 -17.00 4.32 -33.68
N ARG A 122 -17.70 4.75 -34.73
CA ARG A 122 -18.26 6.11 -34.84
C ARG A 122 -19.39 6.33 -33.83
N GLU A 123 -20.28 5.36 -33.67
CA GLU A 123 -21.38 5.41 -32.70
C GLU A 123 -20.86 5.43 -31.25
N PHE A 124 -19.87 4.59 -30.94
CA PHE A 124 -19.21 4.62 -29.64
C PHE A 124 -18.56 5.97 -29.34
N SER A 125 -17.84 6.52 -30.32
CA SER A 125 -17.18 7.82 -30.23
C SER A 125 -18.17 8.93 -29.89
N GLN A 126 -19.32 8.97 -30.57
CA GLN A 126 -20.37 9.97 -30.33
C GLN A 126 -21.03 9.83 -28.96
N HIS A 127 -21.32 8.59 -28.53
CA HIS A 127 -21.93 8.34 -27.23
C HIS A 127 -20.99 8.67 -26.06
N LEU A 128 -19.70 8.35 -26.22
CA LEU A 128 -18.65 8.71 -25.27
C LEU A 128 -18.50 10.23 -25.14
N GLU A 129 -18.44 10.94 -26.27
CA GLU A 129 -18.36 12.41 -26.30
C GLU A 129 -19.55 13.06 -25.59
N THR A 130 -20.76 12.61 -25.92
CA THR A 130 -22.00 13.09 -25.29
C THR A 130 -22.00 12.86 -23.78
N SER A 131 -21.57 11.67 -23.33
CA SER A 131 -21.52 11.31 -21.92
C SER A 131 -20.47 12.13 -21.15
N LEU A 132 -19.28 12.35 -21.74
CA LEU A 132 -18.25 13.22 -21.18
C LEU A 132 -18.76 14.67 -21.10
N HIS A 133 -19.38 15.19 -22.16
CA HIS A 133 -19.98 16.52 -22.15
C HIS A 133 -21.04 16.68 -21.07
N GLN A 134 -22.01 15.76 -20.95
CA GLN A 134 -23.00 15.82 -19.88
C GLN A 134 -22.32 15.83 -18.50
N GLN A 135 -21.33 14.98 -18.28
CA GLN A 135 -20.71 14.86 -16.97
C GLN A 135 -19.81 16.03 -16.58
N TYR A 136 -19.08 16.61 -17.55
CA TYR A 136 -18.23 17.78 -17.33
C TYR A 136 -19.02 19.09 -17.41
N MET A 137 -20.18 19.18 -18.07
CA MET A 137 -20.90 20.45 -18.22
C MET A 137 -22.05 20.63 -17.21
N ILE A 138 -22.44 19.60 -16.46
CA ILE A 138 -23.43 19.75 -15.38
C ILE A 138 -22.90 20.71 -14.29
N PRO A 139 -23.61 21.80 -13.97
CA PRO A 139 -23.22 22.71 -12.92
C PRO A 139 -23.34 22.05 -11.54
N LEU A 140 -22.33 22.25 -10.69
CA LEU A 140 -22.38 21.86 -9.28
C LEU A 140 -23.53 22.59 -8.57
N SER A 141 -24.09 21.96 -7.54
CA SER A 141 -24.96 22.68 -6.61
C SER A 141 -24.24 23.89 -6.02
N TYR A 142 -24.96 24.99 -5.79
CA TYR A 142 -24.42 26.23 -5.21
C TYR A 142 -23.59 25.97 -3.94
N LEU A 143 -24.07 25.08 -3.07
CA LEU A 143 -23.40 24.68 -1.84
C LEU A 143 -22.01 24.07 -2.09
N ASN A 144 -21.86 23.24 -3.13
CA ASN A 144 -20.59 22.60 -3.48
C ASN A 144 -19.60 23.60 -4.11
N ILE A 145 -20.08 24.53 -4.95
CA ILE A 145 -19.26 25.62 -5.50
C ILE A 145 -18.73 26.51 -4.38
N TYR A 146 -19.61 26.92 -3.47
CA TYR A 146 -19.25 27.75 -2.32
C TYR A 146 -18.21 27.08 -1.43
N ARG A 147 -18.43 25.80 -1.06
CA ARG A 147 -17.47 25.00 -0.29
C ARG A 147 -16.11 24.93 -0.97
N THR A 148 -16.07 24.59 -2.26
CA THR A 148 -14.81 24.46 -3.00
C THR A 148 -14.03 25.78 -3.03
N ARG A 149 -14.70 26.91 -3.31
CA ARG A 149 -14.05 28.22 -3.30
C ARG A 149 -13.48 28.57 -1.93
N LYS A 150 -14.20 28.25 -0.86
CA LYS A 150 -13.74 28.47 0.53
C LYS A 150 -12.49 27.62 0.84
N GLU A 151 -12.51 26.34 0.49
CA GLU A 151 -11.38 25.42 0.68
C GLU A 151 -10.15 25.83 -0.15
N PHE A 152 -10.35 26.24 -1.40
CA PHE A 152 -9.25 26.70 -2.26
C PHE A 152 -8.57 27.96 -1.72
N LYS A 153 -9.36 28.95 -1.26
CA LYS A 153 -8.83 30.16 -0.61
C LYS A 153 -8.05 29.80 0.66
N LEU A 154 -8.56 28.87 1.46
CA LEU A 154 -7.92 28.42 2.69
C LEU A 154 -6.57 27.75 2.39
N MET A 155 -6.53 26.87 1.39
CA MET A 155 -5.32 26.20 0.92
C MET A 155 -4.25 27.19 0.45
N LYS A 156 -4.63 28.19 -0.36
CA LYS A 156 -3.72 29.27 -0.79
C LYS A 156 -3.17 30.07 0.39
N SER A 157 -4.02 30.36 1.37
CA SER A 157 -3.59 31.04 2.59
C SER A 157 -2.60 30.19 3.40
N ILE A 158 -2.81 28.87 3.51
CA ILE A 158 -1.87 27.95 4.17
C ILE A 158 -0.51 27.98 3.46
N GLN A 159 -0.49 27.80 2.14
CA GLN A 159 0.75 27.83 1.34
C GLN A 159 1.54 29.14 1.54
N HIS A 160 0.83 30.27 1.52
CA HIS A 160 1.44 31.58 1.71
C HIS A 160 2.09 31.70 3.10
N ARG A 161 1.39 31.28 4.17
CA ARG A 161 1.93 31.34 5.54
C ARG A 161 3.10 30.38 5.76
N LEU A 162 3.03 29.17 5.22
CA LEU A 162 4.15 28.22 5.28
C LEU A 162 5.41 28.82 4.63
N LYS A 163 5.26 29.44 3.45
CA LYS A 163 6.36 30.11 2.76
C LYS A 163 6.90 31.30 3.55
N LYS A 164 6.03 32.14 4.11
CA LYS A 164 6.43 33.33 4.89
C LYS A 164 7.16 32.95 6.18
N GLY A 165 6.77 31.84 6.81
CA GLY A 165 7.36 31.38 8.07
C GLY A 165 8.51 30.38 7.93
N ASN A 166 9.00 30.10 6.70
CA ASN A 166 10.01 29.07 6.45
C ASN A 166 9.64 27.71 7.07
N TYR A 167 8.38 27.31 6.90
CA TYR A 167 7.87 26.05 7.40
C TYR A 167 7.80 25.01 6.30
N ILE A 168 8.13 23.76 6.64
CA ILE A 168 7.98 22.61 5.77
C ILE A 168 6.79 21.77 6.23
N LEU A 169 5.90 21.44 5.28
CA LEU A 169 4.80 20.50 5.47
C LEU A 169 5.19 19.16 4.83
N ARG A 170 5.20 18.09 5.62
CA ARG A 170 5.47 16.72 5.16
C ARG A 170 4.42 15.75 5.70
N GLU A 171 4.28 14.62 5.04
CA GLU A 171 3.56 13.49 5.63
C GLU A 171 4.50 12.76 6.57
N THR A 172 3.98 12.22 7.67
CA THR A 172 4.77 11.48 8.66
C THR A 172 4.95 10.02 8.28
N ASP A 173 6.05 9.44 8.76
CA ASP A 173 6.25 8.00 8.71
C ASP A 173 5.24 7.28 9.62
N LYS A 174 4.70 6.16 9.14
CA LYS A 174 3.75 5.24 9.81
C LYS A 174 2.34 5.77 10.10
N SER A 175 2.16 7.02 10.52
CA SER A 175 0.84 7.57 10.92
C SER A 175 0.05 8.24 9.78
N GLY A 176 0.71 8.61 8.68
CA GLY A 176 0.04 9.23 7.52
C GLY A 176 -0.65 10.56 7.86
N ILE A 177 -0.17 11.23 8.90
CA ILE A 177 -0.62 12.57 9.33
C ILE A 177 0.35 13.63 8.80
N PHE A 178 -0.01 14.91 8.92
CA PHE A 178 0.89 15.99 8.51
C PHE A 178 1.84 16.38 9.63
N HIS A 179 3.10 16.62 9.27
CA HIS A 179 4.12 17.22 10.12
C HIS A 179 4.45 18.62 9.58
N ILE A 180 4.43 19.61 10.47
CA ILE A 180 4.88 20.97 10.20
C ILE A 180 6.12 21.23 11.05
N GLY A 181 7.26 21.41 10.36
CA GLY A 181 8.54 21.73 10.99
C GLY A 181 9.19 22.98 10.39
N ASN A 182 10.31 23.40 10.95
CA ASN A 182 11.16 24.43 10.38
C ASN A 182 11.90 23.88 9.14
N SER A 183 11.94 24.62 8.03
CA SER A 183 12.60 24.17 6.80
C SER A 183 14.12 24.06 6.95
N VAL A 184 14.75 24.96 7.69
CA VAL A 184 16.20 24.99 7.93
C VAL A 184 16.62 23.80 8.79
N ASP A 185 15.87 23.47 9.84
CA ASP A 185 16.13 22.28 10.67
C ASP A 185 15.98 20.99 9.84
N TYR A 186 14.94 20.92 9.01
CA TYR A 186 14.75 19.79 8.10
C TYR A 186 15.93 19.62 7.12
N GLU A 187 16.43 20.71 6.53
CA GLU A 187 17.59 20.67 5.62
C GLU A 187 18.87 20.26 6.36
N LYS A 188 19.10 20.77 7.57
CA LYS A 188 20.22 20.35 8.44
C LYS A 188 20.17 18.87 8.77
N LYS A 189 19.00 18.34 9.14
CA LYS A 189 18.82 16.90 9.40
C LYS A 189 19.04 16.05 8.14
N ALA A 190 18.62 16.54 6.98
CA ALA A 190 18.82 15.86 5.70
C ALA A 190 20.30 15.81 5.30
N GLU A 191 21.04 16.90 5.52
CA GLU A 191 22.49 16.96 5.30
C GLU A 191 23.24 16.07 6.30
N ALA A 192 22.93 16.16 7.59
CA ALA A 192 23.53 15.32 8.63
C ALA A 192 23.34 13.83 8.32
N TYR A 193 22.17 13.42 7.79
CA TYR A 193 21.95 12.06 7.34
C TYR A 193 22.89 11.66 6.19
N ARG A 194 23.06 12.53 5.18
CA ARG A 194 23.96 12.24 4.04
C ARG A 194 25.41 12.13 4.47
N GLN A 195 25.88 13.05 5.32
CA GLN A 195 27.25 13.05 5.84
C GLN A 195 27.52 11.82 6.71
N LYS A 196 26.61 11.51 7.64
CA LYS A 196 26.73 10.34 8.53
C LYS A 196 26.86 9.03 7.75
N THR A 197 26.16 8.92 6.63
CA THR A 197 26.08 7.65 5.88
C THR A 197 27.19 7.48 4.86
N GLY A 198 27.80 8.55 4.36
CA GLY A 198 28.79 8.49 3.26
C GLY A 198 28.25 7.81 2.00
N ALA A 199 26.93 7.62 1.89
CA ALA A 199 26.32 6.73 0.90
C ALA A 199 26.11 7.37 -0.48
N TYR A 200 26.44 8.65 -0.61
CA TYR A 200 26.08 9.48 -1.76
C TYR A 200 27.27 10.27 -2.27
N ILE A 201 27.48 10.25 -3.59
CA ILE A 201 28.48 11.05 -4.29
C ILE A 201 27.76 12.04 -5.21
N GLU A 202 28.12 13.32 -5.11
CA GLU A 202 27.64 14.36 -6.03
C GLU A 202 28.27 14.16 -7.42
N LEU A 203 27.49 14.37 -8.48
CA LEU A 203 27.94 14.26 -9.86
C LEU A 203 27.91 15.63 -10.54
N ASP A 204 28.95 15.91 -11.34
CA ASP A 204 29.12 17.21 -12.01
C ASP A 204 28.14 17.44 -13.16
N SER A 205 27.60 16.37 -13.73
CA SER A 205 26.74 16.41 -14.92
C SER A 205 25.56 15.47 -14.80
N ASN A 206 24.57 15.64 -15.68
CA ASN A 206 23.36 14.83 -15.75
C ASN A 206 23.68 13.41 -16.27
N PRO A 207 23.58 12.35 -15.43
CA PRO A 207 23.91 10.98 -15.85
C PRO A 207 22.76 10.22 -16.54
N LEU A 208 21.57 10.80 -16.74
CA LEU A 208 20.38 10.01 -17.09
C LEU A 208 20.54 9.26 -18.42
N TRP A 209 21.02 9.97 -19.44
CA TRP A 209 21.15 9.41 -20.77
C TRP A 209 22.33 8.46 -20.88
N SER A 210 23.44 8.75 -20.19
CA SER A 210 24.56 7.80 -20.13
C SER A 210 24.17 6.50 -19.42
N VAL A 211 23.35 6.57 -18.36
CA VAL A 211 22.76 5.38 -17.72
C VAL A 211 21.81 4.64 -18.66
N PHE A 212 20.97 5.36 -19.40
CA PHE A 212 20.06 4.75 -20.37
C PHE A 212 20.81 4.00 -21.47
N ASP A 213 21.86 4.62 -22.02
CA ASP A 213 22.67 4.02 -23.08
C ASP A 213 23.40 2.77 -22.58
N LYS A 214 23.99 2.81 -21.37
CA LYS A 214 24.58 1.62 -20.73
C LYS A 214 23.58 0.48 -20.58
N VAL A 215 22.35 0.77 -20.16
CA VAL A 215 21.28 -0.23 -20.02
C VAL A 215 20.91 -0.83 -21.38
N ILE A 216 20.74 0.00 -22.41
CA ILE A 216 20.43 -0.48 -23.77
C ILE A 216 21.56 -1.37 -24.30
N LEU A 217 22.80 -0.89 -24.21
CA LEU A 217 23.98 -1.61 -24.69
C LEU A 217 24.09 -2.99 -24.03
N LEU A 218 23.96 -3.05 -22.70
CA LEU A 218 23.97 -4.31 -21.98
C LEU A 218 22.84 -5.24 -22.46
N LEU A 219 21.60 -4.77 -22.48
CA LEU A 219 20.46 -5.62 -22.82
C LEU A 219 20.52 -6.13 -24.27
N ASN A 220 20.98 -5.31 -25.21
CA ASN A 220 21.17 -5.70 -26.60
C ASN A 220 22.32 -6.71 -26.77
N ASP A 221 23.44 -6.53 -26.06
CA ASP A 221 24.55 -7.50 -26.04
C ASP A 221 24.11 -8.86 -25.48
N LEU A 222 23.36 -8.85 -24.37
CA LEU A 222 22.80 -10.08 -23.80
C LEU A 222 21.84 -10.78 -24.76
N ARG A 223 21.07 -10.01 -25.55
CA ARG A 223 20.15 -10.56 -26.55
C ARG A 223 20.90 -11.15 -27.75
N SER A 224 21.91 -10.45 -28.28
CA SER A 224 22.68 -10.91 -29.44
C SER A 224 23.41 -12.22 -29.14
N LYS A 225 23.95 -12.35 -27.93
CA LYS A 225 24.60 -13.57 -27.41
C LYS A 225 23.61 -14.66 -26.98
N LYS A 226 22.31 -14.44 -27.14
CA LYS A 226 21.22 -15.38 -26.77
C LYS A 226 21.17 -15.75 -25.29
N TYR A 227 21.74 -14.93 -24.40
CA TYR A 227 21.61 -15.12 -22.94
C TYR A 227 20.23 -14.77 -22.40
N ILE A 228 19.49 -13.90 -23.11
CA ILE A 228 18.11 -13.55 -22.79
C ILE A 228 17.17 -13.73 -23.99
N LEU A 229 15.92 -14.07 -23.70
CA LEU A 229 14.84 -14.22 -24.66
C LEU A 229 14.21 -12.86 -25.01
N SER A 230 13.53 -12.79 -26.17
CA SER A 230 12.90 -11.54 -26.64
C SER A 230 11.91 -10.96 -25.61
N TRP A 231 11.07 -11.81 -25.02
CA TRP A 231 10.10 -11.36 -24.03
C TRP A 231 10.79 -10.85 -22.74
N GLN A 232 11.96 -11.39 -22.37
CA GLN A 232 12.74 -10.91 -21.21
C GLN A 232 13.30 -9.52 -21.49
N LEU A 233 13.84 -9.31 -22.71
CA LEU A 233 14.26 -8.00 -23.20
C LEU A 233 13.09 -7.00 -23.13
N ASP A 234 11.91 -7.35 -23.67
CA ASP A 234 10.73 -6.47 -23.67
C ASP A 234 10.25 -6.10 -22.26
N LYS A 235 10.43 -7.01 -21.29
CA LYS A 235 10.10 -6.76 -19.88
C LYS A 235 11.09 -5.80 -19.23
N MET A 236 12.38 -5.88 -19.57
CA MET A 236 13.46 -5.06 -19.01
C MET A 236 13.68 -3.73 -19.74
N MET A 237 13.32 -3.61 -21.02
CA MET A 237 13.59 -2.43 -21.84
C MET A 237 12.70 -1.25 -21.45
N SER A 238 13.32 -0.11 -21.16
CA SER A 238 12.62 1.16 -20.88
C SER A 238 12.40 1.93 -22.17
N LYS A 239 11.22 2.55 -22.31
CA LYS A 239 10.91 3.39 -23.49
C LYS A 239 11.46 4.80 -23.26
N ARG A 240 12.22 5.33 -24.22
CA ARG A 240 12.91 6.62 -24.11
C ARG A 240 11.97 7.75 -23.68
N GLU A 241 10.78 7.81 -24.26
CA GLU A 241 9.76 8.83 -23.99
C GLU A 241 9.12 8.77 -22.60
N LYS A 242 9.34 7.68 -21.85
CA LYS A 242 8.80 7.50 -20.49
C LYS A 242 9.83 7.77 -19.40
N ILE A 243 11.12 7.87 -19.75
CA ILE A 243 12.21 7.92 -18.77
C ILE A 243 12.16 9.23 -17.99
N GLN A 244 12.29 9.10 -16.68
CA GLN A 244 12.33 10.23 -15.76
C GLN A 244 13.36 9.97 -14.67
N PHE A 245 14.05 11.03 -14.27
CA PHE A 245 14.96 10.98 -13.13
C PHE A 245 14.25 10.52 -11.86
N ALA A 246 14.96 9.74 -11.06
CA ALA A 246 14.59 9.53 -9.68
C ALA A 246 14.83 10.80 -8.86
N TYR A 247 14.06 10.99 -7.78
CA TYR A 247 14.28 12.08 -6.83
C TYR A 247 14.36 11.54 -5.41
N LEU A 248 15.28 12.10 -4.63
CA LEU A 248 15.39 11.85 -3.19
C LEU A 248 14.56 12.87 -2.42
N TYR A 249 13.85 12.41 -1.40
CA TYR A 249 13.16 13.24 -0.44
C TYR A 249 13.16 12.57 0.93
N PHE A 250 12.83 13.33 1.98
CA PHE A 250 12.83 12.83 3.34
C PHE A 250 11.44 12.92 3.98
N ILE A 251 11.12 11.91 4.79
CA ILE A 251 9.88 11.79 5.56
C ILE A 251 10.19 11.86 7.06
N PRO A 252 9.57 12.76 7.83
CA PRO A 252 9.75 12.83 9.28
C PRO A 252 9.23 11.58 10.03
N LYS A 253 9.98 11.10 11.02
CA LYS A 253 9.60 10.04 11.97
C LYS A 253 9.31 10.64 13.35
N PRO A 254 8.15 11.28 13.58
CA PRO A 254 7.86 11.98 14.83
C PRO A 254 7.66 11.06 16.04
N HIS A 255 7.52 9.76 15.82
CA HIS A 255 7.45 8.74 16.88
C HIS A 255 8.85 8.40 17.44
N ASN A 256 9.92 8.95 16.87
CA ASN A 256 11.28 8.80 17.36
C ASN A 256 11.76 10.15 17.92
N THR A 257 12.51 10.11 19.02
CA THR A 257 13.09 11.29 19.67
C THR A 257 13.87 12.15 18.66
N GLY A 258 13.61 13.46 18.66
CA GLY A 258 14.24 14.42 17.75
C GLY A 258 13.68 14.43 16.32
N THR A 259 12.62 13.67 16.04
CA THR A 259 11.95 13.61 14.73
C THR A 259 12.94 13.38 13.57
N PRO A 260 13.68 12.25 13.56
CA PRO A 260 14.65 11.94 12.51
C PRO A 260 13.97 11.78 11.15
N LEU A 261 14.77 11.90 10.09
CA LEU A 261 14.30 11.85 8.71
C LEU A 261 14.56 10.47 8.07
N ARG A 262 13.57 9.94 7.33
CA ARG A 262 13.71 8.74 6.49
C ARG A 262 13.93 9.15 5.03
N PRO A 263 15.03 8.77 4.37
CA PRO A 263 15.20 9.01 2.93
C PRO A 263 14.29 8.10 2.12
N ILE A 264 13.73 8.61 1.03
CA ILE A 264 12.99 7.83 0.02
C ILE A 264 13.45 8.26 -1.37
N VAL A 265 13.79 7.28 -2.21
CA VAL A 265 14.15 7.51 -3.61
C VAL A 265 12.99 7.07 -4.49
N SER A 266 12.32 8.03 -5.13
CA SER A 266 11.22 7.72 -6.04
C SER A 266 11.74 7.50 -7.46
N SER A 267 11.93 6.24 -7.83
CA SER A 267 12.55 5.81 -9.10
C SER A 267 11.55 5.15 -10.07
N LEU A 268 10.37 5.75 -10.28
CA LEU A 268 9.29 5.11 -11.03
C LEU A 268 9.63 4.79 -12.50
N ASN A 269 10.39 5.67 -13.17
CA ASN A 269 10.71 5.53 -14.60
C ASN A 269 12.21 5.71 -14.90
N MET A 270 13.08 5.30 -13.97
CA MET A 270 14.51 5.24 -14.25
C MET A 270 14.82 4.11 -15.26
N PRO A 271 15.92 4.20 -16.04
CA PRO A 271 16.32 3.15 -16.98
C PRO A 271 16.40 1.75 -16.33
N THR A 272 16.90 1.68 -15.08
CA THR A 272 17.12 0.44 -14.32
C THR A 272 15.86 -0.09 -13.62
N THR A 273 14.75 0.67 -13.57
CA THR A 273 13.54 0.29 -12.81
C THR A 273 12.91 -1.01 -13.32
N ARG A 274 12.94 -1.21 -14.64
CA ARG A 274 12.34 -2.41 -15.26
C ARG A 274 13.21 -3.65 -15.07
N ILE A 275 14.54 -3.49 -15.09
CA ILE A 275 15.48 -4.54 -14.70
C ILE A 275 15.24 -4.95 -13.24
N SER A 276 15.15 -3.97 -12.33
CA SER A 276 14.82 -4.22 -10.92
C SER A 276 13.55 -5.05 -10.74
N LYS A 277 12.44 -4.65 -11.38
CA LYS A 277 11.17 -5.40 -11.30
C LYS A 277 11.27 -6.80 -11.92
N PHE A 278 12.11 -6.97 -12.94
CA PHE A 278 12.33 -8.27 -13.57
C PHE A 278 13.13 -9.20 -12.65
N LEU A 279 14.25 -8.72 -12.10
CA LEU A 279 15.08 -9.47 -11.16
C LEU A 279 14.31 -9.85 -9.88
N ASP A 280 13.52 -8.94 -9.31
CA ASP A 280 12.63 -9.22 -8.17
C ASP A 280 11.69 -10.39 -8.48
N LYS A 281 11.01 -10.34 -9.63
CA LYS A 281 10.10 -11.41 -10.06
C LYS A 281 10.81 -12.73 -10.33
N LEU A 282 12.07 -12.68 -10.73
CA LEU A 282 12.89 -13.84 -11.05
C LEU A 282 13.38 -14.54 -9.78
N ILE A 283 13.89 -13.76 -8.82
CA ILE A 283 14.65 -14.27 -7.66
C ILE A 283 13.78 -14.42 -6.41
N GLN A 284 12.82 -13.51 -6.16
CA GLN A 284 12.02 -13.55 -4.93
C GLN A 284 11.31 -14.90 -4.70
N PRO A 285 10.70 -15.58 -5.70
CA PRO A 285 10.08 -16.88 -5.47
C PRO A 285 11.05 -17.98 -5.02
N ILE A 286 12.31 -17.89 -5.46
CA ILE A 286 13.37 -18.82 -5.05
C ILE A 286 13.73 -18.55 -3.59
N PHE A 287 13.91 -17.28 -3.23
CA PHE A 287 14.13 -16.88 -1.84
C PHE A 287 13.01 -17.37 -0.93
N ASP A 288 11.75 -17.09 -1.28
CA ASP A 288 10.59 -17.48 -0.47
C ASP A 288 10.51 -18.99 -0.23
N LYS A 289 10.82 -19.79 -1.27
CA LYS A 289 10.86 -21.25 -1.18
C LYS A 289 11.88 -21.73 -0.15
N HIS A 290 13.08 -21.17 -0.15
CA HIS A 290 14.19 -21.64 0.67
C HIS A 290 14.25 -20.99 2.07
N ALA A 291 13.71 -19.78 2.23
CA ALA A 291 13.71 -19.04 3.49
C ALA A 291 12.46 -19.28 4.36
N ARG A 292 11.47 -20.07 3.92
CA ARG A 292 10.20 -20.27 4.66
C ARG A 292 10.40 -20.73 6.11
N SER A 293 11.40 -21.57 6.39
CA SER A 293 11.66 -22.08 7.75
C SER A 293 12.00 -20.97 8.74
N THR A 294 12.72 -19.94 8.30
CA THR A 294 13.15 -18.78 9.09
C THR A 294 12.21 -17.56 8.94
N THR A 295 11.12 -17.72 8.19
CA THR A 295 10.19 -16.63 7.89
C THR A 295 8.90 -16.74 8.70
N ILE A 296 8.53 -15.67 9.38
CA ILE A 296 7.19 -15.47 9.97
C ILE A 296 6.34 -14.64 9.01
N ILE A 297 5.18 -15.18 8.63
CA ILE A 297 4.30 -14.55 7.62
C ILE A 297 3.36 -13.50 8.25
N ASP A 298 2.75 -13.84 9.37
CA ASP A 298 1.83 -12.97 10.11
C ASP A 298 1.78 -13.37 11.59
N GLY A 299 0.97 -12.65 12.38
CA GLY A 299 0.81 -12.96 13.80
C GLY A 299 0.15 -14.33 14.07
N VAL A 300 -0.59 -14.90 13.11
CA VAL A 300 -1.17 -16.25 13.27
C VAL A 300 -0.08 -17.32 13.11
N ASP A 301 0.79 -17.19 12.09
CA ASP A 301 1.96 -18.07 11.91
C ASP A 301 2.88 -18.02 13.14
N LEU A 302 3.08 -16.84 13.73
CA LEU A 302 3.82 -16.66 14.98
C LEU A 302 3.17 -17.40 16.16
N ILE A 303 1.85 -17.22 16.37
CA ILE A 303 1.13 -17.85 17.47
C ILE A 303 1.19 -19.38 17.36
N HIS A 304 0.97 -19.95 16.18
CA HIS A 304 1.09 -21.40 16.00
C HIS A 304 2.49 -21.92 16.33
N ARG A 305 3.55 -21.18 15.98
CA ARG A 305 4.94 -21.54 16.34
C ARG A 305 5.16 -21.50 17.85
N LEU A 306 4.62 -20.48 18.53
CA LEU A 306 4.70 -20.35 19.99
C LEU A 306 3.90 -21.44 20.72
N GLU A 307 2.70 -21.78 20.24
CA GLU A 307 1.88 -22.87 20.78
C GLU A 307 2.54 -24.24 20.61
N ALA A 308 3.16 -24.49 19.46
CA ALA A 308 3.94 -25.71 19.24
C ALA A 308 5.17 -25.78 20.16
N TYR A 309 5.90 -24.68 20.31
CA TYR A 309 7.04 -24.58 21.22
C TYR A 309 6.64 -24.80 22.68
N THR A 310 5.47 -24.29 23.09
CA THR A 310 4.91 -24.48 24.43
C THR A 310 4.45 -25.92 24.65
N THR A 311 3.72 -26.50 23.69
CA THR A 311 3.23 -27.89 23.74
C THR A 311 4.38 -28.90 23.83
N ASN A 312 5.51 -28.61 23.18
CA ASN A 312 6.71 -29.44 23.25
C ASN A 312 7.51 -29.25 24.56
N GLY A 313 7.03 -28.43 25.50
CA GLY A 313 7.66 -28.21 26.80
C GLY A 313 8.91 -27.32 26.78
N HIS A 314 9.15 -26.59 25.67
CA HIS A 314 10.33 -25.74 25.56
C HIS A 314 10.15 -24.38 26.25
N LEU A 315 8.91 -23.90 26.39
CA LEU A 315 8.60 -22.70 27.15
C LEU A 315 8.65 -23.00 28.65
N ILE A 316 9.61 -22.41 29.34
CA ILE A 316 9.84 -22.59 30.77
C ILE A 316 9.81 -21.25 31.50
N PRO A 317 9.69 -21.23 32.85
CA PRO A 317 9.64 -19.99 33.62
C PRO A 317 10.84 -19.07 33.42
N LYS A 318 11.97 -19.58 32.88
CA LYS A 318 13.18 -18.81 32.59
C LYS A 318 13.37 -18.41 31.11
N THR A 319 12.48 -18.79 30.18
CA THR A 319 12.62 -18.43 28.76
C THR A 319 12.51 -16.93 28.53
N TYR A 320 13.48 -16.37 27.82
CA TYR A 320 13.47 -15.00 27.30
C TYR A 320 12.81 -14.93 25.93
N LEU A 321 12.11 -13.83 25.71
CA LEU A 321 11.56 -13.38 24.45
C LEU A 321 12.45 -12.24 23.95
N CYS A 322 13.06 -12.44 22.80
CA CYS A 322 14.03 -11.51 22.25
C CYS A 322 13.53 -10.98 20.92
N THR A 323 13.51 -9.66 20.79
CA THR A 323 13.29 -8.98 19.52
C THR A 323 14.47 -8.09 19.21
N PHE A 324 14.83 -7.98 17.94
CA PHE A 324 15.75 -6.94 17.52
C PHE A 324 15.41 -6.42 16.12
N ASP A 325 15.71 -5.14 15.92
CA ASP A 325 15.53 -4.41 14.67
C ASP A 325 16.89 -4.12 14.06
N ILE A 326 16.99 -4.21 12.73
CA ILE A 326 18.22 -3.87 12.00
C ILE A 326 18.11 -2.44 11.49
N THR A 327 19.00 -1.58 11.98
CA THR A 327 18.97 -0.17 11.62
C THR A 327 19.41 0.02 10.18
N ASP A 328 18.59 0.74 9.40
CA ASP A 328 18.95 1.26 8.08
C ASP A 328 19.42 0.20 7.06
N LEU A 329 18.94 -1.06 7.17
CA LEU A 329 19.36 -2.21 6.36
C LEU A 329 19.49 -1.89 4.86
N TYR A 330 18.42 -1.41 4.22
CA TYR A 330 18.42 -1.12 2.79
C TYR A 330 19.42 -0.02 2.40
N THR A 331 19.59 0.96 3.28
CA THR A 331 20.44 2.11 3.00
C THR A 331 21.92 1.82 3.23
N MET A 332 22.25 0.81 4.04
CA MET A 332 23.61 0.46 4.45
C MET A 332 24.13 -0.84 3.80
N LEU A 333 23.31 -1.46 2.95
CA LEU A 333 23.63 -2.71 2.27
C LEU A 333 24.93 -2.59 1.42
N PRO A 334 25.99 -3.39 1.68
CA PRO A 334 27.22 -3.36 0.88
C PRO A 334 26.94 -3.88 -0.54
N GLN A 335 27.15 -3.05 -1.56
CA GLN A 335 26.61 -3.31 -2.90
C GLN A 335 27.22 -4.58 -3.55
N GLU A 336 28.54 -4.62 -3.77
CA GLU A 336 29.23 -5.75 -4.41
C GLU A 336 29.08 -7.04 -3.60
N GLU A 337 29.32 -6.98 -2.29
CA GLU A 337 29.17 -8.14 -1.40
C GLU A 337 27.75 -8.73 -1.45
N SER A 338 26.72 -7.88 -1.51
CA SER A 338 25.34 -8.38 -1.63
C SER A 338 25.09 -9.10 -2.95
N LEU A 339 25.75 -8.67 -4.03
CA LEU A 339 25.69 -9.38 -5.30
C LEU A 339 26.46 -10.71 -5.23
N ASP A 340 27.55 -10.77 -4.48
CA ASP A 340 28.28 -12.03 -4.25
C ASP A 340 27.44 -13.01 -3.43
N ILE A 341 26.80 -12.54 -2.36
CA ILE A 341 25.89 -13.33 -1.53
C ILE A 341 24.66 -13.80 -2.33
N LEU A 342 24.15 -12.98 -3.26
CA LEU A 342 23.10 -13.40 -4.20
C LEU A 342 23.53 -14.62 -5.02
N ILE A 343 24.76 -14.62 -5.53
CA ILE A 343 25.28 -15.72 -6.33
C ILE A 343 25.58 -16.94 -5.46
N GLU A 344 26.16 -16.75 -4.26
CA GLU A 344 26.32 -17.82 -3.27
C GLU A 344 24.97 -18.49 -2.95
N PHE A 345 23.93 -17.69 -2.71
CA PHE A 345 22.59 -18.18 -2.43
C PHE A 345 22.04 -19.05 -3.57
N LEU A 346 22.14 -18.57 -4.81
CA LEU A 346 21.65 -19.33 -5.97
C LEU A 346 22.43 -20.64 -6.16
N LEU A 347 23.76 -20.59 -6.03
CA LEU A 347 24.62 -21.76 -6.15
C LEU A 347 24.37 -22.78 -5.04
N GLN A 348 24.13 -22.34 -3.80
CA GLN A 348 23.86 -23.23 -2.68
C GLN A 348 22.60 -24.10 -2.90
N TYR A 349 21.65 -23.63 -3.71
CA TYR A 349 20.43 -24.37 -4.05
C TYR A 349 20.45 -24.87 -5.51
N ASP A 350 21.64 -25.13 -6.05
CA ASP A 350 21.89 -25.75 -7.36
C ASP A 350 21.35 -24.98 -8.57
N TYR A 351 21.14 -23.66 -8.44
CA TYR A 351 20.74 -22.82 -9.56
C TYR A 351 21.97 -22.37 -10.37
N GLN A 352 22.21 -23.03 -11.50
CA GLN A 352 23.15 -22.56 -12.53
C GLN A 352 22.52 -21.58 -13.52
N LYS A 353 21.18 -21.66 -13.68
CA LYS A 353 20.36 -20.77 -14.50
C LYS A 353 19.00 -20.55 -13.83
N VAL A 354 18.41 -19.37 -14.01
CA VAL A 354 17.03 -19.07 -13.60
C VAL A 354 16.24 -18.58 -14.80
N GLN A 355 15.16 -19.29 -15.16
CA GLN A 355 14.37 -19.03 -16.38
C GLN A 355 15.24 -18.84 -17.63
N ASN A 356 16.18 -19.78 -17.84
CA ASN A 356 17.15 -19.79 -18.94
C ASN A 356 18.21 -18.67 -18.91
N ILE A 357 18.25 -17.84 -17.86
CA ILE A 357 19.29 -16.82 -17.68
C ILE A 357 20.40 -17.39 -16.80
N PRO A 358 21.66 -17.47 -17.28
CA PRO A 358 22.80 -17.86 -16.46
C PRO A 358 23.04 -16.94 -15.27
N ILE A 359 23.57 -17.47 -14.17
CA ILE A 359 23.81 -16.71 -12.93
C ILE A 359 24.79 -15.55 -13.12
N ASP A 360 25.80 -15.67 -13.99
CA ASP A 360 26.74 -14.58 -14.29
C ASP A 360 26.01 -13.40 -14.98
N ILE A 361 25.00 -13.70 -15.80
CA ILE A 361 24.15 -12.70 -16.44
C ILE A 361 23.19 -12.07 -15.42
N ILE A 362 22.65 -12.86 -14.47
CA ILE A 362 21.88 -12.32 -13.34
C ILE A 362 22.74 -11.34 -12.53
N ARG A 363 23.99 -11.71 -12.24
CA ARG A 363 24.96 -10.81 -11.58
C ARG A 363 25.16 -9.51 -12.37
N LYS A 364 25.41 -9.60 -13.68
CA LYS A 364 25.60 -8.41 -14.55
C LYS A 364 24.37 -7.48 -14.56
N LEU A 365 23.17 -8.06 -14.62
CA LEU A 365 21.91 -7.30 -14.56
C LEU A 365 21.70 -6.64 -13.18
N ALA A 366 22.06 -7.34 -12.11
CA ALA A 366 21.98 -6.81 -10.76
C ALA A 366 23.02 -5.70 -10.51
N LEU A 367 24.22 -5.85 -11.08
CA LEU A 367 25.32 -4.89 -11.02
C LEU A 367 24.95 -3.54 -11.67
N ILE A 368 24.43 -3.56 -12.90
CA ILE A 368 23.99 -2.30 -13.55
C ILE A 368 22.85 -1.63 -12.76
N PHE A 369 21.97 -2.43 -12.15
CA PHE A 369 20.87 -1.90 -11.36
C PHE A 369 21.38 -1.18 -10.10
N ILE A 370 22.33 -1.77 -9.37
CA ILE A 370 22.80 -1.22 -8.10
C ILE A 370 23.76 -0.04 -8.30
N ASN A 371 24.64 -0.11 -9.31
CA ASN A 371 25.66 0.91 -9.58
C ASN A 371 25.09 2.15 -10.27
N GLU A 372 24.11 1.99 -11.16
CA GLU A 372 23.49 3.11 -11.87
C GLU A 372 22.24 3.66 -11.16
N ASN A 373 22.32 3.69 -9.83
CA ASN A 373 21.32 4.28 -8.96
C ASN A 373 21.60 5.76 -8.76
N VAL A 374 21.12 6.55 -9.72
CA VAL A 374 21.27 8.00 -9.75
C VAL A 374 19.94 8.72 -9.50
N PHE A 375 19.99 9.85 -8.81
CA PHE A 375 18.80 10.63 -8.48
C PHE A 375 19.14 12.12 -8.33
N VAL A 376 18.09 12.94 -8.29
CA VAL A 376 18.18 14.38 -8.08
C VAL A 376 17.79 14.72 -6.64
N TYR A 377 18.60 15.56 -6.00
CA TYR A 377 18.28 16.18 -4.72
C TYR A 377 18.71 17.65 -4.76
N GLU A 378 17.83 18.58 -4.37
CA GLU A 378 18.13 20.03 -4.38
C GLU A 378 18.76 20.54 -5.69
N LYS A 379 18.26 20.05 -6.85
CA LYS A 379 18.75 20.37 -8.21
C LYS A 379 20.16 19.86 -8.55
N LYS A 380 20.81 19.14 -7.64
CA LYS A 380 22.09 18.47 -7.88
C LYS A 380 21.86 16.99 -8.20
N PHE A 381 22.81 16.40 -8.91
CA PHE A 381 22.80 14.99 -9.28
C PHE A 381 23.64 14.20 -8.30
N TYR A 382 23.15 13.04 -7.88
CA TYR A 382 23.87 12.16 -6.98
C TYR A 382 23.83 10.73 -7.47
N ARG A 383 24.89 9.98 -7.18
CA ARG A 383 24.95 8.52 -7.27
C ARG A 383 24.99 7.93 -5.87
N ARG A 384 24.28 6.82 -5.67
CA ARG A 384 24.38 6.02 -4.46
C ARG A 384 25.55 5.02 -4.59
N VAL A 385 26.44 5.00 -3.60
CA VAL A 385 27.59 4.07 -3.55
C VAL A 385 27.48 2.99 -2.48
N ILE A 386 26.65 3.20 -1.46
CA ILE A 386 26.36 2.20 -0.42
C ILE A 386 24.84 2.07 -0.29
N GLY A 387 24.34 0.84 -0.18
CA GLY A 387 22.92 0.54 -0.08
C GLY A 387 22.20 0.49 -1.43
N GLY A 388 20.94 0.07 -1.39
CA GLY A 388 20.01 0.14 -2.53
C GLY A 388 18.99 1.27 -2.40
N ALA A 389 18.31 1.65 -3.49
CA ALA A 389 17.27 2.67 -3.43
C ALA A 389 16.07 2.17 -2.60
N MET A 390 15.77 2.85 -1.49
CA MET A 390 14.53 2.63 -0.74
C MET A 390 13.33 2.94 -1.64
N GLY A 391 12.57 1.89 -1.99
CA GLY A 391 11.45 1.95 -2.94
C GLY A 391 11.67 1.15 -4.24
N SER A 392 12.87 0.62 -4.45
CA SER A 392 13.14 -0.34 -5.53
C SER A 392 12.67 -1.75 -5.14
N ALA A 393 12.08 -2.47 -6.10
CA ALA A 393 11.62 -3.86 -5.88
C ALA A 393 12.80 -4.79 -5.56
N PHE A 394 13.83 -4.83 -6.42
CA PHE A 394 14.95 -5.76 -6.25
C PHE A 394 15.83 -5.48 -5.02
N THR A 395 15.92 -4.22 -4.57
CA THR A 395 16.64 -3.90 -3.32
C THR A 395 16.06 -4.65 -2.12
N LEU A 396 14.75 -4.92 -2.12
CA LEU A 396 14.09 -5.72 -1.08
C LEU A 396 14.58 -7.16 -1.10
N THR A 397 14.51 -7.82 -2.26
CA THR A 397 14.99 -9.19 -2.45
C THR A 397 16.46 -9.33 -2.12
N LEU A 398 17.28 -8.35 -2.50
CA LEU A 398 18.72 -8.38 -2.25
C LEU A 398 19.03 -8.25 -0.75
N ALA A 399 18.36 -7.35 -0.03
CA ALA A 399 18.49 -7.23 1.41
C ALA A 399 18.06 -8.53 2.13
N ASN A 400 17.01 -9.18 1.65
CA ASN A 400 16.54 -10.47 2.18
C ASN A 400 17.58 -11.59 2.06
N ILE A 401 18.24 -11.66 0.91
CA ILE A 401 19.29 -12.65 0.63
C ILE A 401 20.56 -12.34 1.41
N PHE A 402 20.93 -11.06 1.53
CA PHE A 402 22.00 -10.65 2.43
C PHE A 402 21.73 -11.10 3.87
N MET A 403 20.51 -10.85 4.35
CA MET A 403 20.09 -11.27 5.68
C MET A 403 20.06 -12.79 5.85
N TRP A 404 19.74 -13.54 4.81
CA TRP A 404 19.83 -15.01 4.84
C TRP A 404 21.25 -15.49 5.12
N LYS A 405 22.30 -14.82 4.61
CA LYS A 405 23.70 -15.14 4.93
C LYS A 405 24.06 -14.70 6.34
N TRP A 406 23.72 -13.47 6.69
CA TRP A 406 23.99 -12.87 8.00
C TRP A 406 23.37 -13.70 9.15
N GLU A 407 22.13 -14.18 8.98
CA GLU A 407 21.40 -14.90 10.02
C GLU A 407 21.81 -16.37 10.18
N LYS A 408 22.63 -16.94 9.28
CA LYS A 408 22.93 -18.40 9.26
C LYS A 408 23.44 -18.92 10.60
N GLN A 409 24.40 -18.23 11.22
CA GLN A 409 25.02 -18.68 12.46
C GLN A 409 24.04 -18.61 13.64
N LEU A 410 23.31 -17.50 13.75
CA LEU A 410 22.28 -17.30 14.76
C LEU A 410 21.17 -18.36 14.64
N VAL A 411 20.67 -18.58 13.44
CA VAL A 411 19.63 -19.59 13.16
C VAL A 411 20.12 -20.99 13.49
N HIS A 412 21.37 -21.33 13.14
CA HIS A 412 21.93 -22.64 13.44
C HIS A 412 22.00 -22.89 14.95
N ARG A 413 22.53 -21.92 15.72
CA ARG A 413 22.61 -22.00 17.18
C ARG A 413 21.24 -22.19 17.83
N LEU A 414 20.26 -21.39 17.44
CA LEU A 414 18.90 -21.45 17.98
C LEU A 414 18.19 -22.76 17.62
N LYS A 415 18.39 -23.28 16.40
CA LYS A 415 17.84 -24.57 15.99
C LYS A 415 18.38 -25.73 16.82
N VAL A 416 19.68 -25.73 17.13
CA VAL A 416 20.31 -26.77 17.98
C VAL A 416 19.70 -26.76 19.39
N SER A 417 19.37 -25.58 19.91
CA SER A 417 18.72 -25.41 21.21
C SER A 417 17.19 -25.55 21.18
N ASN A 418 16.60 -25.98 20.06
CA ASN A 418 15.15 -26.08 19.85
C ASN A 418 14.37 -24.77 20.08
N GLU A 419 15.02 -23.64 19.88
CA GLU A 419 14.45 -22.31 20.03
C GLU A 419 13.74 -21.84 18.76
N ILE A 420 12.73 -20.95 18.93
CA ILE A 420 12.09 -20.29 17.81
C ILE A 420 13.04 -19.24 17.25
N TYR A 421 13.20 -19.22 15.94
CA TYR A 421 13.70 -18.06 15.20
C TYR A 421 12.70 -17.70 14.10
N GLY A 422 12.47 -16.41 13.92
CA GLY A 422 11.72 -15.94 12.78
C GLY A 422 11.94 -14.47 12.46
N ARG A 423 12.21 -14.20 11.19
CA ARG A 423 12.24 -12.87 10.61
C ARG A 423 10.92 -12.60 9.91
N TYR A 424 10.37 -11.41 10.11
CA TYR A 424 9.12 -11.04 9.44
C TYR A 424 9.35 -10.77 7.95
N LEU A 425 8.51 -11.37 7.10
CA LEU A 425 8.46 -11.07 5.66
C LEU A 425 7.01 -11.07 5.18
N THR A 426 6.47 -9.89 4.85
CA THR A 426 5.11 -9.80 4.30
C THR A 426 5.13 -9.96 2.79
N TRP A 427 4.78 -11.13 2.20
CA TRP A 427 4.58 -11.17 0.75
C TRP A 427 3.78 -12.32 0.09
N PHE A 428 2.80 -12.94 0.76
CA PHE A 428 2.06 -14.07 0.16
C PHE A 428 0.86 -13.73 -0.78
N ILE A 429 0.50 -12.47 -1.02
CA ILE A 429 -0.72 -12.14 -1.80
C ILE A 429 -0.37 -11.46 -3.13
N LYS A 430 -0.05 -12.25 -4.17
CA LYS A 430 0.41 -11.71 -5.46
C LYS A 430 -0.64 -11.64 -6.58
N GLU A 431 -1.87 -12.10 -6.39
CA GLU A 431 -2.74 -12.30 -7.57
C GLU A 431 -3.66 -11.12 -7.99
N TYR A 432 -4.02 -10.14 -7.12
CA TYR A 432 -5.01 -9.11 -7.52
C TYR A 432 -4.79 -7.65 -7.03
N PHE A 433 -3.62 -7.32 -6.49
CA PHE A 433 -3.38 -5.98 -5.89
C PHE A 433 -2.08 -5.29 -6.37
N VAL A 434 -1.82 -5.33 -7.68
CA VAL A 434 -0.59 -4.78 -8.28
C VAL A 434 -0.52 -3.23 -8.30
N HIS A 435 -1.57 -2.49 -7.93
CA HIS A 435 -1.63 -1.08 -8.38
C HIS A 435 -1.64 0.07 -7.36
N LEU A 436 -1.57 -0.14 -6.04
CA LEU A 436 -1.63 1.03 -5.13
C LEU A 436 -0.91 0.96 -3.77
N MET A 437 0.00 0.01 -3.52
CA MET A 437 0.80 0.02 -2.27
C MET A 437 2.29 -0.12 -2.56
N SER A 438 2.97 1.02 -2.67
CA SER A 438 4.44 1.11 -2.72
C SER A 438 5.08 1.04 -1.31
N HIS A 439 4.41 0.42 -0.34
CA HIS A 439 4.88 0.31 1.04
C HIS A 439 4.86 -1.16 1.47
N PHE A 440 5.85 -1.90 1.00
CA PHE A 440 6.25 -3.18 1.58
C PHE A 440 6.98 -2.88 2.90
N ARG A 441 6.60 -3.57 3.99
CA ARG A 441 7.13 -3.49 5.37
C ARG A 441 7.23 -4.93 5.88
N CYS A 442 8.08 -5.37 6.81
CA CYS A 442 9.40 -4.96 7.28
C CYS A 442 10.33 -6.17 7.02
N VAL A 443 11.63 -5.96 6.82
CA VAL A 443 12.65 -7.03 6.70
C VAL A 443 13.59 -7.06 7.91
N ASP A 444 13.40 -6.10 8.81
CA ASP A 444 14.37 -5.73 9.83
C ASP A 444 13.97 -6.27 11.21
N ASP A 445 12.68 -6.61 11.40
CA ASP A 445 12.14 -7.13 12.66
C ASP A 445 12.39 -8.65 12.77
N ILE A 446 13.19 -9.05 13.76
CA ILE A 446 13.49 -10.44 14.08
C ILE A 446 12.97 -10.78 15.49
N PHE A 447 12.46 -12.00 15.64
CA PHE A 447 12.03 -12.58 16.89
C PHE A 447 12.70 -13.92 17.14
N PHE A 448 13.14 -14.15 18.37
CA PHE A 448 13.56 -15.47 18.81
C PHE A 448 13.29 -15.71 20.29
N THR A 449 13.25 -16.98 20.69
CA THR A 449 13.19 -17.41 22.10
C THR A 449 14.56 -17.90 22.56
N SER A 450 14.85 -17.81 23.86
CA SER A 450 16.07 -18.43 24.40
C SER A 450 15.91 -18.81 25.87
N ASN A 451 16.36 -20.03 26.19
CA ASN A 451 16.47 -20.54 27.55
C ASN A 451 17.85 -20.36 28.19
N ASP A 452 18.77 -19.72 27.47
CA ASP A 452 20.13 -19.41 27.93
C ASP A 452 20.13 -18.30 29.00
N SER A 453 21.30 -18.08 29.61
CA SER A 453 21.49 -16.92 30.50
C SER A 453 21.46 -15.61 29.71
N LEU A 454 21.13 -14.51 30.39
CA LEU A 454 21.08 -13.19 29.75
C LEU A 454 22.45 -12.82 29.17
N GLU A 455 23.54 -13.15 29.86
CA GLU A 455 24.90 -12.88 29.39
C GLU A 455 25.22 -13.63 28.09
N SER A 456 24.79 -14.91 27.96
CA SER A 456 24.98 -15.69 26.74
C SER A 456 24.21 -15.10 25.56
N ILE A 457 22.98 -14.63 25.81
CA ILE A 457 22.13 -13.98 24.81
C ILE A 457 22.77 -12.66 24.36
N ASP A 458 23.23 -11.84 25.29
CA ASP A 458 23.90 -10.57 24.99
C ASP A 458 25.19 -10.80 24.19
N GLN A 459 26.02 -11.76 24.60
CA GLN A 459 27.24 -12.11 23.86
C GLN A 459 26.92 -12.54 22.42
N MET A 460 25.93 -13.43 22.25
CA MET A 460 25.50 -13.88 20.93
C MET A 460 25.04 -12.72 20.04
N LEU A 461 24.30 -11.76 20.60
CA LEU A 461 23.84 -10.60 19.85
C LEU A 461 24.98 -9.59 19.60
N ASP A 462 25.96 -9.47 20.49
CA ASP A 462 27.15 -8.65 20.27
C ASP A 462 28.02 -9.23 19.14
N GLU A 463 28.21 -10.55 19.11
CA GLU A 463 28.85 -11.26 17.99
C GLU A 463 28.12 -10.97 16.66
N ALA A 464 26.79 -11.09 16.65
CA ALA A 464 25.97 -10.79 15.47
C ALA A 464 26.07 -9.31 15.04
N ASN A 465 26.10 -8.37 16.00
CA ASN A 465 26.23 -6.94 15.74
C ASN A 465 27.61 -6.54 15.19
N ASN A 466 28.62 -7.36 15.46
CA ASN A 466 30.00 -7.17 15.01
C ASN A 466 30.31 -7.94 13.71
N PHE A 467 29.39 -8.77 13.22
CA PHE A 467 29.58 -9.54 11.98
C PHE A 467 29.85 -8.66 10.76
N HIS A 468 29.22 -7.48 10.68
CA HIS A 468 29.41 -6.57 9.56
C HIS A 468 29.39 -5.09 10.02
N PRO A 469 30.34 -4.23 9.59
CA PRO A 469 30.46 -2.85 10.08
C PRO A 469 29.21 -1.99 9.79
N ASN A 470 28.55 -2.25 8.65
CA ASN A 470 27.38 -1.47 8.19
C ASN A 470 26.03 -1.95 8.76
N ILE A 471 26.00 -3.10 9.45
CA ILE A 471 24.77 -3.66 10.02
C ILE A 471 24.82 -3.44 11.52
N LYS A 472 23.79 -2.78 12.05
CA LYS A 472 23.65 -2.53 13.48
C LYS A 472 22.27 -2.95 13.95
N LEU A 473 22.25 -3.57 15.12
CA LEU A 473 21.01 -4.05 15.74
C LEU A 473 20.62 -3.21 16.95
N VAL A 474 19.31 -3.10 17.16
CA VAL A 474 18.70 -2.58 18.39
C VAL A 474 17.89 -3.71 18.99
N ARG A 475 18.29 -4.19 20.17
CA ARG A 475 17.69 -5.36 20.82
C ARG A 475 16.81 -5.00 22.00
N GLN A 476 15.76 -5.79 22.20
CA GLN A 476 14.91 -5.82 23.37
C GLN A 476 14.83 -7.27 23.86
N ILE A 477 15.24 -7.51 25.09
CA ILE A 477 15.22 -8.83 25.73
C ILE A 477 14.33 -8.72 26.97
N GLY A 478 13.41 -9.67 27.13
CA GLY A 478 12.54 -9.66 28.30
C GLY A 478 11.66 -10.89 28.41
N ARG A 479 10.72 -10.85 29.35
CA ARG A 479 9.64 -11.85 29.47
C ARG A 479 8.36 -11.41 28.80
N SER A 480 8.36 -10.19 28.26
CA SER A 480 7.33 -9.65 27.41
C SER A 480 8.04 -9.00 26.22
N ALA A 481 7.59 -9.31 25.01
CA ALA A 481 8.13 -8.71 23.80
C ALA A 481 7.01 -8.50 22.77
N PRO A 482 6.87 -7.29 22.20
CA PRO A 482 5.99 -7.07 21.07
C PRO A 482 6.65 -7.53 19.77
N PHE A 483 5.94 -8.31 18.97
CA PHE A 483 6.35 -8.66 17.61
C PHE A 483 5.14 -8.63 16.66
N LEU A 484 5.27 -7.91 15.55
CA LEU A 484 4.14 -7.57 14.66
C LEU A 484 3.02 -6.85 15.41
N ASP A 485 1.81 -7.41 15.36
CA ASP A 485 0.60 -6.95 16.02
C ASP A 485 0.29 -7.80 17.28
N VAL A 486 1.25 -8.59 17.77
CA VAL A 486 1.10 -9.50 18.92
C VAL A 486 2.03 -9.07 20.05
N LEU A 487 1.48 -8.96 21.26
CA LEU A 487 2.26 -8.87 22.49
C LEU A 487 2.40 -10.30 23.03
N ILE A 488 3.63 -10.74 23.23
CA ILE A 488 3.94 -12.08 23.73
C ILE A 488 4.48 -11.94 25.15
N GLU A 489 3.96 -12.74 26.07
CA GLU A 489 4.36 -12.78 27.46
C GLU A 489 4.61 -14.21 27.92
N ASN A 490 5.71 -14.40 28.67
CA ASN A 490 5.98 -15.62 29.42
C ASN A 490 5.65 -15.37 30.90
N ARG A 491 4.45 -15.79 31.34
CA ARG A 491 4.03 -15.70 32.74
C ARG A 491 4.40 -16.99 33.47
N LYS A 492 5.65 -17.09 33.93
CA LYS A 492 6.18 -18.24 34.69
C LYS A 492 5.98 -19.59 33.97
N GLY A 493 6.27 -19.65 32.67
CA GLY A 493 6.14 -20.85 31.84
C GLY A 493 4.81 -20.95 31.10
N THR A 494 3.87 -20.04 31.37
CA THR A 494 2.61 -19.95 30.62
C THR A 494 2.71 -18.90 29.52
N LEU A 495 2.44 -19.30 28.28
CA LEU A 495 2.34 -18.41 27.13
C LEU A 495 1.07 -17.56 27.25
N ILE A 496 1.24 -16.25 27.31
CA ILE A 496 0.14 -15.29 27.16
C ILE A 496 0.39 -14.47 25.89
N THR A 497 -0.63 -14.36 25.04
CA THR A 497 -0.59 -13.46 23.89
C THR A 497 -1.79 -12.52 23.90
N SER A 498 -1.59 -11.29 23.41
CA SER A 498 -2.64 -10.29 23.24
C SER A 498 -2.36 -9.39 22.03
N VAL A 499 -3.30 -8.50 21.67
CA VAL A 499 -3.10 -7.55 20.57
C VAL A 499 -2.17 -6.43 21.02
N TYR A 500 -1.06 -6.25 20.32
CA TYR A 500 -0.14 -5.14 20.59
C TYR A 500 -0.59 -3.85 19.90
N HIS A 501 -0.74 -2.78 20.68
CA HIS A 501 -0.97 -1.43 20.17
C HIS A 501 0.27 -0.57 20.43
N LYS A 502 0.86 -0.02 19.37
CA LYS A 502 1.98 0.92 19.51
C LYS A 502 1.47 2.19 20.20
N GLU A 503 2.21 2.72 21.16
CA GLU A 503 1.84 3.94 21.89
C GLU A 503 1.58 5.13 20.96
N ALA A 504 2.34 5.23 19.86
CA ALA A 504 2.18 6.27 18.85
C ALA A 504 1.11 5.97 17.79
N ALA A 505 0.46 4.80 17.83
CA ALA A 505 -0.61 4.45 16.89
C ALA A 505 -1.90 5.15 17.31
N GLU A 506 -2.31 6.12 16.51
CA GLU A 506 -3.62 6.73 16.66
C GLU A 506 -4.71 5.69 16.32
N PRO A 507 -5.85 5.69 17.04
CA PRO A 507 -6.92 4.69 16.89
C PRO A 507 -7.77 4.99 15.64
N TYR A 508 -7.14 5.14 14.48
CA TYR A 508 -7.81 5.47 13.22
C TYR A 508 -8.15 4.22 12.42
N VAL A 509 -9.42 4.08 12.10
CA VAL A 509 -9.94 3.11 11.14
C VAL A 509 -10.72 3.85 10.06
N VAL A 510 -11.30 3.12 9.10
CA VAL A 510 -12.14 3.71 8.06
C VAL A 510 -13.28 4.52 8.73
N PRO A 511 -13.36 5.85 8.60
CA PRO A 511 -14.38 6.63 9.30
C PRO A 511 -15.78 6.25 8.79
N PHE A 512 -16.75 6.06 9.69
CA PHE A 512 -18.09 5.57 9.30
C PHE A 512 -18.84 6.53 8.36
N GLY A 513 -18.49 7.83 8.39
CA GLY A 513 -19.03 8.85 7.48
C GLY A 513 -18.36 8.94 6.11
N SER A 514 -17.41 8.07 5.80
CA SER A 514 -16.72 8.04 4.49
C SER A 514 -17.58 7.40 3.40
N ASN A 515 -17.23 7.62 2.13
CA ASN A 515 -18.01 7.12 0.98
C ASN A 515 -17.56 5.72 0.53
N HIS A 516 -17.35 4.80 1.47
CA HIS A 516 -17.06 3.41 1.16
C HIS A 516 -18.34 2.57 1.10
N PRO A 517 -18.36 1.45 0.35
CA PRO A 517 -19.49 0.52 0.37
C PRO A 517 -19.74 -0.07 1.77
N ASP A 518 -21.00 -0.37 2.10
CA ASP A 518 -21.42 -0.92 3.40
C ASP A 518 -20.63 -2.16 3.86
N HIS A 519 -20.12 -2.97 2.92
CA HIS A 519 -19.31 -4.15 3.26
C HIS A 519 -17.93 -3.79 3.84
N VAL A 520 -17.35 -2.64 3.47
CA VAL A 520 -16.05 -2.20 3.99
C VAL A 520 -16.16 -1.93 5.49
N PHE A 521 -17.17 -1.16 5.92
CA PHE A 521 -17.39 -0.87 7.34
C PHE A 521 -17.64 -2.14 8.17
N ARG A 522 -18.43 -3.08 7.63
CA ARG A 522 -18.65 -4.39 8.27
C ARG A 522 -17.35 -5.17 8.41
N ASN A 523 -16.58 -5.27 7.33
CA ASN A 523 -15.31 -6.00 7.32
C ASN A 523 -14.27 -5.37 8.25
N THR A 524 -14.21 -4.05 8.37
CA THR A 524 -13.32 -3.38 9.32
C THR A 524 -13.57 -3.85 10.75
N VAL A 525 -14.84 -3.91 11.17
CA VAL A 525 -15.22 -4.40 12.50
C VAL A 525 -14.96 -5.90 12.62
N ASP A 526 -15.35 -6.70 11.63
CA ASP A 526 -15.16 -8.16 11.65
C ASP A 526 -13.68 -8.56 11.72
N THR A 527 -12.81 -7.84 11.01
CA THR A 527 -11.36 -8.09 11.01
C THR A 527 -10.77 -7.78 12.38
N ALA A 528 -11.17 -6.66 12.99
CA ALA A 528 -10.71 -6.29 14.32
C ALA A 528 -11.15 -7.32 15.38
N ILE A 529 -12.41 -7.76 15.35
CA ILE A 529 -12.92 -8.81 16.24
C ILE A 529 -12.18 -10.13 16.02
N THR A 530 -12.01 -10.53 14.76
CA THR A 530 -11.31 -11.79 14.43
C THR A 530 -9.86 -11.75 14.91
N ARG A 531 -9.17 -10.61 14.77
CA ARG A 531 -7.82 -10.41 15.30
C ARG A 531 -7.79 -10.51 16.82
N ALA A 532 -8.71 -9.82 17.50
CA ALA A 532 -8.82 -9.85 18.96
C ALA A 532 -8.95 -11.29 19.49
N VAL A 533 -9.83 -12.09 18.88
CA VAL A 533 -10.01 -13.49 19.28
C VAL A 533 -8.78 -14.34 18.97
N ARG A 534 -8.18 -14.20 17.79
CA ARG A 534 -7.00 -14.99 17.39
C ARG A 534 -5.79 -14.72 18.28
N TYR A 535 -5.57 -13.46 18.65
CA TYR A 535 -4.33 -13.05 19.31
C TYR A 535 -4.41 -13.12 20.82
N SER A 536 -5.60 -13.18 21.41
CA SER A 536 -5.76 -13.26 22.87
C SER A 536 -5.79 -14.71 23.31
N THR A 537 -4.86 -15.16 24.17
CA THR A 537 -4.93 -16.52 24.75
C THR A 537 -5.81 -16.59 25.98
N ALA A 538 -5.98 -15.49 26.70
CA ALA A 538 -6.85 -15.41 27.87
C ALA A 538 -8.06 -14.51 27.62
N VAL A 539 -9.19 -14.85 28.27
CA VAL A 539 -10.43 -14.07 28.19
C VAL A 539 -10.23 -12.62 28.66
N SER A 540 -9.41 -12.40 29.69
CA SER A 540 -9.11 -11.05 30.20
C SER A 540 -8.44 -10.15 29.15
N GLU A 541 -7.48 -10.70 28.40
CA GLU A 541 -6.77 -9.96 27.34
C GLU A 541 -7.72 -9.65 26.17
N PHE A 542 -8.60 -10.61 25.85
CA PHE A 542 -9.63 -10.43 24.84
C PHE A 542 -10.63 -9.31 25.22
N GLU A 543 -11.07 -9.26 26.47
CA GLU A 543 -12.01 -8.25 26.95
C GLU A 543 -11.46 -6.84 26.93
N GLU A 544 -10.19 -6.69 27.31
CA GLU A 544 -9.50 -5.41 27.22
C GLU A 544 -9.37 -4.96 25.75
N GLU A 545 -9.02 -5.87 24.84
CA GLU A 545 -8.98 -5.54 23.41
C GLU A 545 -10.36 -5.14 22.86
N ILE A 546 -11.43 -5.81 23.28
CA ILE A 546 -12.80 -5.42 22.90
C ILE A 546 -13.13 -4.01 23.41
N ARG A 547 -12.69 -3.64 24.61
CA ARG A 547 -12.87 -2.30 25.16
C ARG A 547 -12.14 -1.24 24.32
N GLN A 548 -10.87 -1.48 24.01
CA GLN A 548 -10.06 -0.60 23.16
C GLN A 548 -10.66 -0.44 21.76
N MET A 549 -11.02 -1.57 21.14
CA MET A 549 -11.64 -1.61 19.82
C MET A 549 -12.99 -0.85 19.78
N LYS A 550 -13.84 -0.99 20.82
CA LYS A 550 -15.11 -0.23 20.92
C LYS A 550 -14.84 1.26 20.97
N LEU A 551 -13.88 1.71 21.79
CA LEU A 551 -13.50 3.12 21.87
C LEU A 551 -12.98 3.65 20.53
N MET A 552 -12.11 2.89 19.87
CA MET A 552 -11.60 3.17 18.52
C MET A 552 -12.74 3.35 17.51
N PHE A 553 -13.70 2.42 17.44
CA PHE A 553 -14.82 2.52 16.49
C PHE A 553 -15.76 3.69 16.79
N LEU A 554 -16.05 3.95 18.07
CA LEU A 554 -16.85 5.11 18.49
C LEU A 554 -16.17 6.43 18.09
N TYR A 555 -14.84 6.50 18.28
CA TYR A 555 -14.03 7.65 17.87
C TYR A 555 -14.11 7.90 16.35
N ASN A 556 -14.20 6.84 15.54
CA ASN A 556 -14.34 6.91 14.08
C ASN A 556 -15.81 7.02 13.58
N GLY A 557 -16.77 7.25 14.49
CA GLY A 557 -18.16 7.57 14.16
C GLY A 557 -19.07 6.36 13.94
N TYR A 558 -18.65 5.16 14.28
CA TYR A 558 -19.51 3.98 14.24
C TYR A 558 -20.53 4.03 15.39
N SER A 559 -21.79 3.69 15.11
CA SER A 559 -22.81 3.67 16.16
C SER A 559 -22.63 2.47 17.12
N PRO A 560 -22.92 2.61 18.42
CA PRO A 560 -22.86 1.49 19.38
C PRO A 560 -23.68 0.28 18.93
N ARG A 561 -24.85 0.51 18.32
CA ARG A 561 -25.71 -0.54 17.76
C ARG A 561 -25.03 -1.32 16.64
N HIS A 562 -24.29 -0.64 15.76
CA HIS A 562 -23.56 -1.29 14.67
C HIS A 562 -22.44 -2.18 15.21
N ILE A 563 -21.66 -1.67 16.16
CA ILE A 563 -20.56 -2.41 16.80
C ILE A 563 -21.11 -3.65 17.51
N HIS A 564 -22.14 -3.49 18.35
CA HIS A 564 -22.78 -4.58 19.07
C HIS A 564 -23.38 -5.63 18.12
N TRP A 565 -24.08 -5.20 17.06
CA TRP A 565 -24.64 -6.11 16.05
C TRP A 565 -23.56 -6.93 15.34
N ARG A 566 -22.40 -6.34 15.03
CA ARG A 566 -21.29 -7.10 14.40
C ARG A 566 -20.70 -8.13 15.36
N LEU A 567 -20.48 -7.75 16.62
CA LEU A 567 -20.01 -8.66 17.66
C LEU A 567 -20.93 -9.88 17.79
N THR A 568 -22.22 -9.65 18.01
CA THR A 568 -23.19 -10.76 18.16
C THR A 568 -23.33 -11.58 16.89
N THR A 569 -23.32 -10.94 15.70
CA THR A 569 -23.36 -11.66 14.42
C THR A 569 -22.17 -12.59 14.24
N LEU A 570 -20.96 -12.15 14.57
CA LEU A 570 -19.76 -12.97 14.44
C LEU A 570 -19.79 -14.15 15.41
N PHE A 571 -20.13 -13.92 16.69
CA PHE A 571 -20.21 -14.99 17.67
C PHE A 571 -21.30 -16.00 17.34
N SER A 572 -22.50 -15.55 16.94
CA SER A 572 -23.61 -16.43 16.57
C SER A 572 -23.32 -17.36 15.38
N LYS A 573 -22.24 -17.09 14.61
CA LYS A 573 -21.78 -17.97 13.52
C LYS A 573 -21.03 -19.21 14.04
N TYR A 574 -20.45 -19.13 15.23
CA TYR A 574 -19.55 -20.14 15.79
C TYR A 574 -20.04 -20.72 17.12
N LEU A 575 -20.80 -19.92 17.87
CA LEU A 575 -21.40 -20.26 19.15
C LEU A 575 -22.92 -20.30 18.99
N SER A 576 -23.60 -21.16 19.76
CA SER A 576 -25.06 -21.29 19.71
C SER A 576 -25.76 -19.97 20.11
N LYS A 577 -26.99 -19.79 19.63
CA LYS A 577 -27.72 -18.51 19.48
C LYS A 577 -27.98 -17.67 20.75
N TYR A 578 -27.50 -18.07 21.92
CA TYR A 578 -27.85 -17.47 23.22
C TYR A 578 -26.71 -16.72 23.93
N PHE A 579 -25.56 -16.49 23.29
CA PHE A 579 -24.52 -15.62 23.86
C PHE A 579 -24.88 -14.13 23.68
N ILE A 580 -25.67 -13.60 24.60
CA ILE A 580 -25.74 -12.16 24.86
C ILE A 580 -24.49 -11.83 25.69
N LEU A 581 -23.58 -11.00 25.15
CA LEU A 581 -22.46 -10.39 25.88
C LEU A 581 -22.94 -9.91 27.26
N PRO A 582 -22.54 -10.60 28.33
CA PRO A 582 -21.27 -10.31 28.99
C PRO A 582 -20.45 -11.58 29.29
N MET A 583 -19.13 -11.48 29.08
CA MET A 583 -18.09 -12.47 29.47
C MET A 583 -18.27 -13.88 28.90
N PHE A 584 -17.18 -14.47 28.43
CA PHE A 584 -17.12 -15.93 28.35
C PHE A 584 -17.20 -16.45 29.78
N ASN A 585 -18.41 -16.76 30.26
CA ASN A 585 -18.61 -17.34 31.60
C ASN A 585 -17.91 -18.69 31.73
N ASN A 586 -17.64 -19.36 30.60
CA ASN A 586 -16.79 -20.53 30.50
C ASN A 586 -15.57 -20.23 29.61
N PRO A 587 -14.32 -20.30 30.14
CA PRO A 587 -13.09 -20.25 29.35
C PRO A 587 -13.06 -21.23 28.16
N ASP A 588 -13.68 -22.41 28.28
CA ASP A 588 -13.69 -23.43 27.23
C ASP A 588 -14.37 -22.96 25.94
N ASP A 589 -15.43 -22.14 26.06
CA ASP A 589 -16.15 -21.59 24.91
C ASP A 589 -15.29 -20.57 24.13
N PHE A 590 -14.45 -19.83 24.84
CA PHE A 590 -13.49 -18.90 24.23
C PHE A 590 -12.40 -19.68 23.50
N ASP A 591 -11.85 -20.70 24.15
CA ASP A 591 -10.81 -21.55 23.55
C ASP A 591 -11.32 -22.27 22.31
N TYR A 592 -12.56 -22.77 22.33
CA TYR A 592 -13.21 -23.35 21.16
C TYR A 592 -13.30 -22.34 20.01
N LEU A 593 -13.82 -21.14 20.28
CA LEU A 593 -13.94 -20.09 19.27
C LEU A 593 -12.58 -19.68 18.70
N ARG A 594 -11.59 -19.51 19.58
CA ARG A 594 -10.22 -19.15 19.24
C ARG A 594 -9.59 -20.21 18.34
N HIS A 595 -9.70 -21.48 18.71
CA HIS A 595 -9.20 -22.61 17.90
C HIS A 595 -9.86 -22.63 16.52
N GLN A 596 -11.17 -22.44 16.42
CA GLN A 596 -11.90 -22.38 15.14
C GLN A 596 -11.44 -21.21 14.25
N LEU A 597 -11.13 -20.05 14.85
CA LEU A 597 -10.70 -18.88 14.11
C LEU A 597 -9.21 -18.91 13.75
N LEU A 598 -8.36 -19.52 14.56
CA LEU A 598 -6.94 -19.75 14.28
C LEU A 598 -6.74 -20.78 13.16
N ALA A 599 -7.48 -21.89 13.20
CA ALA A 599 -7.42 -22.93 12.18
C ALA A 599 -7.86 -22.44 10.78
N LYS A 600 -8.61 -21.34 10.70
CA LYS A 600 -8.93 -20.69 9.42
C LYS A 600 -7.73 -19.94 8.89
N SER A 601 -6.99 -20.62 8.01
CA SER A 601 -5.96 -20.00 7.19
C SER A 601 -6.47 -18.69 6.57
N THR A 602 -5.66 -17.64 6.69
CA THR A 602 -5.80 -16.38 5.97
C THR A 602 -5.61 -16.57 4.46
N ASP A 603 -5.14 -17.74 4.01
CA ASP A 603 -4.83 -18.07 2.62
C ASP A 603 -6.03 -18.67 1.87
N LYS A 604 -6.73 -17.79 1.15
CA LYS A 604 -7.61 -18.21 0.04
C LYS A 604 -6.85 -18.77 -1.18
N ILE A 605 -5.53 -18.65 -1.23
CA ILE A 605 -4.71 -18.99 -2.39
C ILE A 605 -4.10 -20.41 -2.26
N TYR A 606 -3.60 -20.78 -1.07
CA TYR A 606 -2.97 -22.10 -0.83
C TYR A 606 -3.90 -23.28 -1.12
N ASN A 607 -5.19 -23.15 -0.77
CA ASN A 607 -6.21 -24.19 -0.98
C ASN A 607 -6.59 -24.43 -2.45
N ARG A 608 -6.16 -23.57 -3.39
CA ARG A 608 -6.39 -23.80 -4.84
C ARG A 608 -5.25 -24.59 -5.48
N THR A 609 -4.01 -24.35 -5.07
CA THR A 609 -2.82 -25.10 -5.52
C THR A 609 -2.75 -26.51 -4.94
N ALA A 610 -3.26 -26.73 -3.73
CA ALA A 610 -3.37 -28.07 -3.15
C ALA A 610 -4.47 -28.92 -3.83
N LYS A 611 -5.59 -28.29 -4.25
CA LYS A 611 -6.66 -28.99 -4.99
C LYS A 611 -6.30 -29.32 -6.44
N SER A 612 -5.32 -28.63 -7.04
CA SER A 612 -4.83 -28.97 -8.38
C SER A 612 -3.75 -30.06 -8.37
N SER A 613 -3.37 -30.60 -7.21
CA SER A 613 -2.35 -31.64 -7.06
C SER A 613 -2.85 -32.95 -6.43
N THR A 614 -4.16 -33.08 -6.19
CA THR A 614 -4.78 -34.30 -5.63
C THR A 614 -6.02 -34.76 -6.40
N THR A 615 -6.00 -34.69 -7.73
CA THR A 615 -6.96 -35.41 -8.58
C THR A 615 -6.20 -36.29 -9.55
N ASP A 616 -5.62 -37.34 -9.03
CA ASP A 616 -5.47 -38.62 -9.72
C ASP A 616 -5.55 -39.70 -8.64
N GLN A 617 -6.33 -40.74 -8.90
CA GLN A 617 -6.72 -41.85 -8.01
C GLN A 617 -7.86 -41.55 -7.03
N THR A 618 -9.11 -41.72 -7.46
CA THR A 618 -9.79 -43.03 -7.33
C THR A 618 -11.18 -42.98 -7.95
N SER A 619 -11.44 -44.05 -8.67
CA SER A 619 -12.62 -44.49 -9.39
C SER A 619 -13.88 -44.67 -8.54
N ASP A 620 -15.01 -44.57 -9.25
CA ASP A 620 -16.27 -45.28 -9.05
C ASP A 620 -17.14 -44.96 -7.83
N LYS A 621 -18.19 -44.17 -8.11
CA LYS A 621 -19.56 -44.68 -8.11
C LYS A 621 -20.47 -43.78 -8.95
N ASN A 622 -20.84 -44.28 -10.13
CA ASN A 622 -22.21 -44.41 -10.66
C ASN A 622 -23.30 -43.68 -9.84
N MET A 623 -24.31 -43.02 -10.40
CA MET A 623 -24.94 -43.13 -11.71
C MET A 623 -26.01 -42.03 -11.82
N GLN A 624 -26.46 -41.80 -13.05
CA GLN A 624 -27.81 -41.35 -13.44
C GLN A 624 -28.12 -39.84 -13.63
N ASN A 625 -28.24 -39.56 -14.94
CA ASN A 625 -29.38 -38.93 -15.61
C ASN A 625 -29.16 -37.56 -16.27
N GLN A 626 -28.62 -37.68 -17.48
CA GLN A 626 -29.05 -37.08 -18.74
C GLN A 626 -30.33 -36.20 -18.73
N LEU A 627 -30.14 -35.00 -19.28
CA LEU A 627 -30.87 -34.35 -20.40
C LEU A 627 -32.39 -34.43 -20.43
N VAL A 628 -33.05 -33.25 -20.44
CA VAL A 628 -34.02 -32.80 -21.47
C VAL A 628 -34.10 -31.26 -21.43
N GLN A 629 -33.99 -30.59 -22.58
CA GLN A 629 -34.43 -29.19 -22.77
C GLN A 629 -35.94 -29.14 -22.98
N PRO A 630 -36.58 -27.98 -22.71
CA PRO A 630 -37.29 -27.36 -23.84
C PRO A 630 -37.13 -25.83 -23.93
N THR A 631 -37.15 -25.39 -25.18
CA THR A 631 -37.43 -24.06 -25.69
C THR A 631 -38.75 -23.50 -25.15
N ASP A 632 -38.81 -22.22 -24.80
CA ASP A 632 -39.70 -21.26 -25.47
C ASP A 632 -39.53 -19.81 -25.00
N ASN A 633 -39.78 -18.91 -25.96
CA ASN A 633 -39.69 -17.46 -25.91
C ASN A 633 -40.56 -16.82 -24.83
N ASN A 634 -40.01 -15.78 -24.17
CA ASN A 634 -40.76 -14.54 -23.94
C ASN A 634 -39.81 -13.38 -23.58
N GLU A 635 -39.83 -12.36 -24.43
CA GLU A 635 -39.13 -11.09 -24.29
C GLU A 635 -39.66 -10.29 -23.10
N ILE A 636 -38.78 -9.99 -22.14
CA ILE A 636 -38.85 -8.75 -21.36
C ILE A 636 -37.43 -8.20 -21.29
N THR A 637 -37.15 -7.20 -22.14
CA THR A 637 -35.87 -6.49 -22.24
C THR A 637 -35.55 -5.75 -20.94
N LYS A 638 -34.76 -6.38 -20.05
CA LYS A 638 -34.09 -5.67 -18.95
C LYS A 638 -33.00 -4.76 -19.54
N ARG A 639 -33.13 -3.43 -19.38
CA ARG A 639 -32.02 -2.48 -19.62
C ARG A 639 -30.78 -2.95 -18.86
N LYS A 640 -29.70 -3.28 -19.57
CA LYS A 640 -28.40 -3.61 -18.97
C LYS A 640 -27.66 -2.30 -18.72
N ASN A 641 -27.77 -1.76 -17.51
CA ASN A 641 -26.91 -0.65 -17.09
C ASN A 641 -25.50 -1.19 -16.87
N LEU A 642 -24.53 -0.75 -17.68
CA LEU A 642 -23.13 -1.04 -17.45
C LEU A 642 -22.60 -0.05 -16.40
N ILE A 643 -22.61 -0.47 -15.13
CA ILE A 643 -22.05 0.30 -14.02
C ILE A 643 -20.62 -0.18 -13.78
N ILE A 644 -19.64 0.63 -14.17
CA ILE A 644 -18.23 0.33 -13.88
C ILE A 644 -17.94 0.68 -12.42
N HIS A 645 -17.66 -0.32 -11.60
CA HIS A 645 -17.11 -0.11 -10.27
C HIS A 645 -15.61 0.16 -10.37
N LYS A 646 -15.26 1.44 -10.27
CA LYS A 646 -13.88 1.91 -10.31
C LYS A 646 -13.20 1.66 -8.94
N ARG A 647 -12.03 1.02 -8.93
CA ARG A 647 -11.05 1.31 -7.86
C ARG A 647 -10.74 2.79 -8.03
N HIS A 648 -11.22 3.61 -7.09
CA HIS A 648 -11.04 5.06 -7.11
C HIS A 648 -9.59 5.40 -7.49
N GLU A 649 -9.39 6.56 -8.14
CA GLU A 649 -8.10 7.29 -8.23
C GLU A 649 -7.36 7.41 -9.59
N GLN A 650 -7.77 6.78 -10.72
CA GLN A 650 -7.08 6.96 -12.03
C GLN A 650 -7.97 7.44 -13.18
N ARG A 651 -7.43 8.18 -14.18
CA ARG A 651 -8.17 8.54 -15.42
C ARG A 651 -8.57 7.27 -16.16
N LEU A 652 -9.73 7.26 -16.84
CA LEU A 652 -10.16 6.11 -17.66
C LEU A 652 -9.08 5.72 -18.67
N THR A 653 -8.47 6.71 -19.32
CA THR A 653 -7.37 6.59 -20.29
C THR A 653 -6.12 5.89 -19.77
N GLN A 654 -5.90 5.83 -18.45
CA GLN A 654 -4.71 5.24 -17.85
C GLN A 654 -4.87 3.75 -17.55
N ASN A 655 -6.08 3.20 -17.63
CA ASN A 655 -6.36 1.80 -17.33
C ASN A 655 -6.89 1.06 -18.55
N GLN A 656 -5.96 0.60 -19.39
CA GLN A 656 -6.24 -0.05 -20.67
C GLN A 656 -7.12 -1.30 -20.51
N TYR A 657 -6.98 -2.04 -19.40
CA TYR A 657 -7.79 -3.23 -19.11
C TYR A 657 -9.28 -2.89 -18.94
N HIS A 658 -9.61 -1.87 -18.16
CA HIS A 658 -11.01 -1.45 -17.98
C HIS A 658 -11.63 -0.84 -19.25
N ILE A 659 -10.83 -0.14 -20.07
CA ILE A 659 -11.29 0.36 -21.39
C ILE A 659 -11.62 -0.84 -22.30
N HIS A 660 -10.79 -1.88 -22.29
CA HIS A 660 -11.04 -3.08 -23.07
C HIS A 660 -12.28 -3.84 -22.57
N GLU A 661 -12.46 -3.98 -21.27
CA GLU A 661 -13.66 -4.62 -20.70
C GLU A 661 -14.95 -3.85 -21.03
N LEU A 662 -14.89 -2.51 -20.97
CA LEU A 662 -15.97 -1.63 -21.41
C LEU A 662 -16.35 -1.91 -22.87
N TRP A 663 -15.36 -1.95 -23.76
CA TRP A 663 -15.55 -2.24 -25.18
C TRP A 663 -16.18 -3.62 -25.40
N MET A 664 -15.61 -4.67 -24.79
CA MET A 664 -16.08 -6.04 -24.95
C MET A 664 -17.53 -6.21 -24.44
N ARG A 665 -17.89 -5.63 -23.29
CA ARG A 665 -19.23 -5.77 -22.73
C ARG A 665 -20.29 -4.93 -23.45
N THR A 666 -19.88 -3.84 -24.11
CA THR A 666 -20.79 -2.96 -24.86
C THR A 666 -21.10 -3.51 -26.25
N PHE A 667 -20.14 -4.22 -26.88
CA PHE A 667 -20.24 -4.60 -28.29
C PHE A 667 -20.19 -6.11 -28.57
N HIS A 668 -19.86 -6.97 -27.60
CA HIS A 668 -19.92 -8.42 -27.81
C HIS A 668 -21.38 -8.91 -27.78
N GLY A 669 -21.98 -9.08 -28.96
CA GLY A 669 -23.27 -9.76 -29.16
C GLY A 669 -24.51 -9.01 -28.64
N THR A 670 -24.48 -7.68 -28.53
CA THR A 670 -25.63 -6.88 -28.09
C THR A 670 -25.86 -5.64 -28.97
N ASP A 671 -27.12 -5.28 -29.19
CA ASP A 671 -27.53 -4.06 -29.89
C ASP A 671 -27.23 -2.82 -29.03
N VAL A 672 -26.51 -1.85 -29.61
CA VAL A 672 -25.96 -0.65 -28.97
C VAL A 672 -27.08 0.27 -28.46
N THR A 673 -28.26 0.23 -29.10
CA THR A 673 -29.41 1.09 -28.80
C THR A 673 -29.94 0.94 -27.36
N ASN A 674 -29.66 -0.19 -26.70
CA ASN A 674 -30.17 -0.52 -25.36
C ASN A 674 -29.12 -0.45 -24.23
N THR A 675 -27.92 0.08 -24.49
CA THR A 675 -26.82 0.15 -23.50
C THR A 675 -26.52 1.59 -23.10
N ALA A 676 -26.59 1.90 -21.80
CA ALA A 676 -26.19 3.22 -21.28
C ALA A 676 -24.76 3.19 -20.73
N LEU A 677 -23.87 4.00 -21.29
CA LEU A 677 -22.50 4.17 -20.81
C LEU A 677 -22.45 5.19 -19.66
N ILE A 678 -22.13 4.73 -18.45
CA ILE A 678 -21.94 5.63 -17.30
C ILE A 678 -20.44 5.78 -17.03
N VAL A 679 -19.87 6.88 -17.52
CA VAL A 679 -18.49 7.29 -17.20
C VAL A 679 -18.48 7.92 -15.81
N GLY A 680 -17.45 7.63 -15.00
CA GLY A 680 -17.22 8.27 -13.71
C GLY A 680 -16.01 9.21 -13.76
N THR A 681 -16.19 10.50 -13.45
CA THR A 681 -15.06 11.44 -13.40
C THR A 681 -14.09 11.11 -12.26
N SER A 682 -12.80 11.19 -12.58
CA SER A 682 -11.70 11.19 -11.61
C SER A 682 -10.90 12.46 -11.80
N LEU A 683 -10.97 13.36 -10.84
CA LEU A 683 -9.94 14.38 -10.67
C LEU A 683 -9.45 14.22 -9.23
N ASN A 684 -8.57 13.24 -9.09
CA ASN A 684 -7.90 12.97 -7.85
C ASN A 684 -6.63 13.81 -7.82
N ARG A 685 -6.72 15.02 -7.28
CA ARG A 685 -5.58 15.60 -6.58
C ARG A 685 -5.94 15.54 -5.11
N ASN A 686 -5.27 14.66 -4.37
CA ASN A 686 -5.35 14.72 -2.92
C ASN A 686 -4.71 16.05 -2.46
N LEU A 687 -5.11 16.55 -1.29
CA LEU A 687 -4.59 17.82 -0.76
C LEU A 687 -3.06 17.84 -0.71
N LYS A 688 -2.42 16.67 -0.54
CA LYS A 688 -0.96 16.46 -0.65
C LYS A 688 -0.36 17.01 -1.95
N GLN A 689 -0.94 16.70 -3.12
CA GLN A 689 -0.40 17.18 -4.40
C GLN A 689 -0.53 18.70 -4.57
N GLU A 690 -1.57 19.30 -3.97
CA GLU A 690 -1.79 20.74 -4.05
C GLU A 690 -0.98 21.51 -3.00
N LEU A 691 -0.90 21.03 -1.75
CA LEU A 691 -0.14 21.67 -0.67
C LEU A 691 1.37 21.45 -0.77
N MET A 692 1.82 20.31 -1.32
CA MET A 692 3.23 19.95 -1.47
C MET A 692 3.63 19.87 -2.95
N PRO A 693 3.47 20.95 -3.75
CA PRO A 693 3.64 20.90 -5.21
C PRO A 693 5.09 20.65 -5.65
N ASN A 694 6.06 20.84 -4.74
CA ASN A 694 7.47 20.67 -5.03
C ASN A 694 7.84 19.23 -5.39
N MET A 695 7.09 18.21 -4.95
CA MET A 695 7.36 16.82 -5.37
C MET A 695 7.10 16.58 -6.87
N ILE A 696 6.23 17.37 -7.51
CA ILE A 696 5.86 17.21 -8.93
C ILE A 696 6.65 18.15 -9.84
N LYS A 697 7.02 19.34 -9.37
CA LYS A 697 7.71 20.35 -10.19
C LYS A 697 9.12 19.93 -10.63
N TYR A 698 9.83 19.12 -9.85
CA TYR A 698 11.15 18.61 -10.26
C TYR A 698 11.08 17.68 -11.49
N ASN A 699 10.00 16.89 -11.63
CA ASN A 699 9.81 16.00 -12.78
C ASN A 699 9.46 16.73 -14.10
N ARG A 700 8.92 17.96 -14.04
CA ARG A 700 8.59 18.73 -15.26
C ARG A 700 9.72 19.64 -15.75
N ARG A 701 10.57 20.14 -14.84
CA ARG A 701 11.66 21.07 -15.22
C ARG A 701 12.91 20.37 -15.76
N ALA A 702 13.04 19.04 -15.61
CA ALA A 702 14.13 18.26 -16.17
C ALA A 702 13.87 17.75 -17.60
N GLY A 703 12.67 17.95 -18.15
CA GLY A 703 12.36 17.70 -19.56
C GLY A 703 12.74 18.92 -20.38
N ILE A 704 13.91 18.87 -21.01
CA ILE A 704 14.44 19.93 -21.88
C ILE A 704 13.42 20.23 -23.00
N ASN A 705 13.11 21.53 -23.17
CA ASN A 705 12.42 22.06 -24.33
C ASN A 705 13.18 21.64 -25.59
N HIS A 706 12.57 20.84 -26.46
CA HIS A 706 13.01 20.78 -27.84
C HIS A 706 12.54 22.06 -28.54
N GLU A 707 13.42 23.06 -28.60
CA GLU A 707 13.33 24.08 -29.65
C GLU A 707 13.94 23.47 -30.91
N THR A 708 13.04 23.05 -31.80
CA THR A 708 13.30 22.95 -33.23
C THR A 708 13.55 24.36 -33.78
N THR A 709 14.73 24.61 -34.32
CA THR A 709 14.92 25.65 -35.34
C THR A 709 15.96 25.16 -36.34
N THR A 710 15.45 24.58 -37.43
CA THR A 710 16.18 24.39 -38.68
C THR A 710 16.31 25.73 -39.41
N GLN A 711 17.56 26.05 -39.75
CA GLN A 711 18.06 26.67 -40.98
C GLN A 711 17.51 28.05 -41.42
N HIS A 712 18.43 29.02 -41.48
CA HIS A 712 18.79 29.64 -42.76
C HIS A 712 20.27 30.01 -42.78
N GLU A 713 20.93 29.62 -43.88
CA GLU A 713 22.29 29.95 -44.28
C GLU A 713 22.48 31.47 -44.51
N THR A 714 23.69 31.98 -44.29
CA THR A 714 24.59 32.55 -45.31
C THR A 714 25.58 33.56 -44.71
N GLY A 715 26.85 33.46 -45.11
CA GLY A 715 27.64 34.66 -45.43
C GLY A 715 28.74 35.13 -44.46
N LYS A 716 29.96 34.69 -44.78
CA LYS A 716 31.20 35.50 -44.97
C LYS A 716 31.86 36.25 -43.80
N GLN A 717 33.18 36.00 -43.73
CA GLN A 717 34.31 36.91 -43.45
C GLN A 717 34.33 37.50 -42.02
N THR A 718 35.36 37.31 -41.20
CA THR A 718 36.82 37.24 -41.42
C THR A 718 37.45 36.55 -40.23
#